data_AF-A0A3A0DDS3-F1
#
_entry.id   AF-A0A3A0DDS3-F1
#
_cell.length_a   1.000
_cell.length_b   1.000
_cell.length_c   1.000
_cell.angle_alpha   90.00
_cell.angle_beta   90.00
_cell.angle_gamma   90.00
#
_symmetry.space_group_name_H-M   'P 1'
#
loop_
_entity.id
_entity.type
_entity.pdbx_description
1 polymer ?
#
loop_
_entity_poly.entity_id
_entity_poly.type
_entity_poly.pdbx_seq_one_letter_code
_entity_poly.pdbx_strand_id
1 'polypeptide(L)'
;MTACKFVRVASLLLVALFASRAVGQIDAEAVPGEPFGVGRISVRLPDGATAGLSGVDALEVTEANGRILYPARNAGLLGRAADAFDDPGRLSLMFIFRGTEPLDVTLYAPRKQTVRIVPGGRPRAHQRMLRQWWRQYNAAAEQMVSRGGYPALFDHYLLAMLSRRTGLEPTLQGRKLLPSGEPDSGLGLLLGTQSLHAAVLHDAMLGNRGLSSEATEPLPSATLPPIRVPDVPEDVRIEEIAKHVPEECYYVRFGSFANYRWMRDLLTDFGGDLGNMISAQGLDFDQSGRMETQLAIRDTTLGNLFGGQVISDVAMIGMDTFFREGAAVGMLFEARSNAVLSNDIAKHRTAAKDANADAKLSTIKIAGRDVSFLHTPDNRIRSFYAVDGDYHLVTSSEGLVHRFFEAGEGKASLGGSAEFRHARREMPTKRNDTIFAYLSDAFLRNLASPHYRVEMARRLRSAVEMDLLTLARLAAKAEGIAARSPRELADAGFLPADIAVRPDGSRIVFTDEGRPFDSLRGGRGSFLPVPDVPVQAVTAREADDYARFSDAFRATLGQAEPILIALRREAGDQLKFDDRRERPKPQGELETVSIEARVSPFTGRTYRTIAERLGPATREYVEPLDGNLVSLSAHVRNVDLRSAFAGMLGGLGEGPLGEVLGNLRGGAVRPEAPPPDERSRLMFVGLDDFAGPVAPGDGFLNKLQAVRQANLYVGSWPEAGPIARFLGLDRPLAEGEAAFFDVFPQLGVWGLKHKDFTVVALHKEDLAAKAGQLRVVEADRPAQIRVRAGDLTGTHLAAYLNALGYGRTWAGSTGNSRYLHRLAEQFHIPRSETLPLAENLCGAKLICPLGGEYKLAERDDGLTVWTSTAWEFAKSGQNSRSVQTPDGYVAPPLVWFRGLDAEAALEPGKLTVRAKLVVERKAKGGLGLPSILGN
;
A
#
# COMPACT_ATOMS: atom_id res chain seq x y z
N MET A 1 72.85 -16.13 -41.63
CA MET A 1 72.12 -15.88 -40.36
C MET A 1 71.77 -14.38 -40.22
N THR A 2 71.01 -13.79 -41.16
CA THR A 2 70.62 -12.36 -41.04
C THR A 2 69.35 -11.97 -41.81
N ALA A 3 68.76 -12.87 -42.62
CA ALA A 3 67.51 -12.58 -43.35
C ALA A 3 66.23 -13.07 -42.64
N CYS A 4 66.34 -14.01 -41.70
CA CYS A 4 65.16 -14.64 -41.07
C CYS A 4 64.69 -13.93 -39.78
N LYS A 5 65.45 -12.96 -39.25
CA LYS A 5 65.09 -12.17 -38.06
C LYS A 5 64.30 -10.89 -38.38
N PHE A 6 64.45 -10.33 -39.59
CA PHE A 6 63.75 -9.10 -39.98
C PHE A 6 62.27 -9.35 -40.32
N VAL A 7 61.93 -10.52 -40.86
CA VAL A 7 60.53 -10.86 -41.18
C VAL A 7 59.70 -11.09 -39.91
N ARG A 8 60.28 -11.68 -38.85
CA ARG A 8 59.54 -11.90 -37.59
C ARG A 8 59.30 -10.62 -36.77
N VAL A 9 60.21 -9.64 -36.83
CA VAL A 9 60.01 -8.35 -36.13
C VAL A 9 59.03 -7.45 -36.90
N ALA A 10 59.04 -7.48 -38.24
CA ALA A 10 58.05 -6.78 -39.05
C ALA A 10 56.64 -7.37 -38.91
N SER A 11 56.50 -8.70 -38.79
CA SER A 11 55.20 -9.34 -38.52
C SER A 11 54.66 -9.07 -37.11
N LEU A 12 55.53 -8.98 -36.10
CA LEU A 12 55.12 -8.62 -34.73
C LEU A 12 54.77 -7.13 -34.58
N LEU A 13 55.42 -6.23 -35.33
CA LEU A 13 55.03 -4.81 -35.37
C LEU A 13 53.76 -4.58 -36.20
N LEU A 14 53.52 -5.34 -37.28
CA LEU A 14 52.26 -5.25 -38.03
C LEU A 14 51.07 -5.81 -37.24
N VAL A 15 51.27 -6.89 -36.46
CA VAL A 15 50.22 -7.41 -35.56
C VAL A 15 50.02 -6.50 -34.34
N ALA A 16 51.05 -5.83 -33.82
CA ALA A 16 50.91 -4.83 -32.76
C ALA A 16 50.29 -3.48 -33.23
N LEU A 17 50.45 -3.12 -34.51
CA LEU A 17 49.78 -1.96 -35.11
C LEU A 17 48.33 -2.23 -35.53
N PHE A 18 47.91 -3.49 -35.62
CA PHE A 18 46.49 -3.87 -35.77
C PHE A 18 45.81 -4.33 -34.47
N ALA A 19 46.56 -4.59 -33.39
CA ALA A 19 46.01 -4.96 -32.08
C ALA A 19 45.52 -3.78 -31.22
N SER A 20 45.57 -2.55 -31.72
CA SER A 20 45.12 -1.33 -31.01
C SER A 20 43.84 -0.70 -31.58
N ARG A 21 42.97 -1.50 -32.22
CA ARG A 21 41.57 -1.12 -32.54
C ARG A 21 40.59 -2.25 -32.26
N ALA A 22 40.57 -2.77 -31.04
CA ALA A 22 39.34 -3.36 -30.49
C ALA A 22 38.61 -2.29 -29.64
N VAL A 23 38.34 -1.13 -30.25
CA VAL A 23 37.29 -0.23 -29.74
C VAL A 23 35.99 -0.97 -30.02
N GLY A 24 35.22 -1.29 -28.98
CA GLY A 24 33.90 -1.90 -29.13
C GLY A 24 33.10 -1.13 -30.18
N GLN A 25 32.61 -1.81 -31.21
CA GLN A 25 31.97 -1.20 -32.36
C GLN A 25 30.66 -0.54 -31.92
N ILE A 26 30.68 0.77 -31.66
CA ILE A 26 29.48 1.57 -31.41
C ILE A 26 28.82 1.82 -32.77
N ASP A 27 27.62 1.29 -32.95
CA ASP A 27 26.79 1.55 -34.13
C ASP A 27 25.72 2.58 -33.75
N ALA A 28 25.79 3.78 -34.33
CA ALA A 28 24.92 4.89 -33.97
C ALA A 28 24.29 5.51 -35.22
N GLU A 29 22.97 5.65 -35.20
CA GLU A 29 22.17 6.27 -36.26
C GLU A 29 21.19 7.29 -35.66
N ALA A 30 20.93 8.38 -36.38
CA ALA A 30 19.92 9.37 -36.01
C ALA A 30 19.20 9.85 -37.26
N VAL A 31 17.88 9.87 -37.24
CA VAL A 31 17.05 10.36 -38.36
C VAL A 31 16.24 11.57 -37.88
N PRO A 32 16.35 12.74 -38.53
CA PRO A 32 15.61 13.93 -38.11
C PRO A 32 14.11 13.78 -38.37
N GLY A 33 13.30 14.55 -37.63
CA GLY A 33 11.84 14.61 -37.79
C GLY A 33 11.22 15.72 -36.94
N GLU A 34 9.93 16.01 -37.18
CA GLU A 34 9.15 17.01 -36.45
C GLU A 34 7.96 16.34 -35.74
N PRO A 35 7.70 16.61 -34.44
CA PRO A 35 8.48 17.47 -33.55
C PRO A 35 9.80 16.84 -33.08
N PHE A 36 10.02 15.54 -33.33
CA PHE A 36 11.17 14.80 -32.85
C PHE A 36 11.89 14.01 -33.96
N GLY A 37 13.21 14.05 -33.96
CA GLY A 37 14.06 13.04 -34.58
C GLY A 37 14.16 11.78 -33.70
N VAL A 38 14.64 10.67 -34.26
CA VAL A 38 14.82 9.40 -33.54
C VAL A 38 16.24 8.88 -33.72
N GLY A 39 16.89 8.53 -32.62
CA GLY A 39 18.23 7.97 -32.60
C GLY A 39 18.29 6.56 -32.01
N ARG A 40 19.29 5.80 -32.44
CA ARG A 40 19.63 4.48 -31.91
C ARG A 40 21.14 4.38 -31.75
N ILE A 41 21.58 3.90 -30.59
CA ILE A 41 22.96 3.56 -30.27
C ILE A 41 22.98 2.09 -29.89
N SER A 42 23.83 1.31 -30.55
CA SER A 42 24.07 -0.08 -30.20
C SER A 42 25.51 -0.30 -29.79
N VAL A 43 25.73 -0.95 -28.65
CA VAL A 43 27.05 -1.25 -28.12
C VAL A 43 27.13 -2.72 -27.75
N ARG A 44 28.23 -3.38 -28.13
CA ARG A 44 28.53 -4.74 -27.66
C ARG A 44 29.18 -4.66 -26.28
N LEU A 45 28.56 -5.33 -25.31
CA LEU A 45 29.09 -5.42 -23.95
C LEU A 45 30.18 -6.51 -23.87
N PRO A 46 31.21 -6.33 -23.04
CA PRO A 46 32.19 -7.39 -22.77
C PRO A 46 31.54 -8.64 -22.16
N ASP A 47 32.09 -9.82 -22.43
CA ASP A 47 31.64 -11.08 -21.83
C ASP A 47 31.66 -10.99 -20.30
N GLY A 48 30.55 -11.34 -19.65
CA GLY A 48 30.38 -11.25 -18.19
C GLY A 48 29.93 -9.88 -17.65
N ALA A 49 30.00 -8.80 -18.44
CA ALA A 49 29.53 -7.47 -18.00
C ALA A 49 28.01 -7.41 -17.80
N THR A 50 27.25 -8.28 -18.46
CA THR A 50 25.79 -8.41 -18.30
C THR A 50 25.39 -8.99 -16.94
N ALA A 51 26.27 -9.72 -16.25
CA ALA A 51 26.04 -10.28 -14.91
C ALA A 51 26.17 -9.22 -13.81
N GLY A 52 26.97 -8.17 -14.03
CA GLY A 52 27.18 -7.06 -13.11
C GLY A 52 26.10 -5.97 -13.17
N LEU A 53 25.48 -5.76 -14.35
CA LEU A 53 24.51 -4.69 -14.68
C LEU A 53 23.14 -4.81 -13.98
N SER A 54 23.18 -5.02 -12.68
CA SER A 54 22.12 -5.63 -11.94
C SER A 54 21.56 -4.64 -10.92
N GLY A 55 20.47 -4.00 -11.35
CA GLY A 55 19.56 -3.25 -10.49
C GLY A 55 19.97 -1.83 -10.10
N VAL A 56 21.28 -1.56 -9.95
CA VAL A 56 21.84 -0.28 -9.45
C VAL A 56 22.74 0.42 -10.49
N ASP A 57 23.27 -0.33 -11.45
CA ASP A 57 24.12 0.23 -12.50
C ASP A 57 23.28 1.00 -13.52
N ALA A 58 23.24 2.33 -13.36
CA ALA A 58 22.74 3.22 -14.39
C ALA A 58 23.65 3.11 -15.62
N LEU A 59 23.17 2.41 -16.65
CA LEU A 59 23.51 2.77 -18.01
C LEU A 59 22.91 4.16 -18.24
N GLU A 60 23.63 5.10 -18.82
CA GLU A 60 23.10 6.45 -19.05
C GLU A 60 23.61 6.99 -20.38
N VAL A 61 22.77 7.79 -21.03
CA VAL A 61 23.12 8.55 -22.22
C VAL A 61 22.92 10.03 -21.94
N THR A 62 23.93 10.84 -22.23
CA THR A 62 23.84 12.30 -22.14
C THR A 62 24.30 12.94 -23.44
N GLU A 63 23.77 14.12 -23.74
CA GLU A 63 24.18 14.93 -24.90
C GLU A 63 24.56 16.32 -24.44
N ALA A 64 25.61 16.91 -25.01
CA ALA A 64 26.22 18.15 -24.52
C ALA A 64 25.24 19.34 -24.42
N ASN A 65 24.22 19.39 -25.28
CA ASN A 65 23.22 20.45 -25.35
C ASN A 65 21.84 20.00 -24.82
N GLY A 66 21.74 18.83 -24.18
CA GLY A 66 20.49 18.29 -23.65
C GLY A 66 19.41 18.03 -24.71
N ARG A 67 19.81 17.73 -25.96
CA ARG A 67 18.86 17.52 -27.07
C ARG A 67 18.33 16.09 -27.18
N ILE A 68 19.01 15.12 -26.58
CA ILE A 68 18.51 13.75 -26.42
C ILE A 68 17.44 13.74 -25.34
N LEU A 69 16.30 13.12 -25.62
CA LEU A 69 15.14 13.08 -24.75
C LEU A 69 14.58 11.65 -24.70
N TYR A 70 14.00 11.31 -23.56
CA TYR A 70 13.26 10.07 -23.31
C TYR A 70 13.98 8.79 -23.78
N PRO A 71 15.21 8.53 -23.32
CA PRO A 71 15.93 7.33 -23.68
C PRO A 71 15.20 6.08 -23.18
N ALA A 72 15.12 5.07 -24.05
CA ALA A 72 14.55 3.76 -23.80
C ALA A 72 15.59 2.68 -24.05
N ARG A 73 15.61 1.65 -23.20
CA ARG A 73 16.59 0.54 -23.28
C ARG A 73 15.84 -0.75 -23.61
N ASN A 74 16.48 -1.65 -24.34
CA ASN A 74 15.85 -2.93 -24.66
C ASN A 74 15.69 -3.76 -23.38
N ALA A 75 14.45 -4.11 -23.03
CA ALA A 75 14.10 -4.89 -21.84
C ALA A 75 14.36 -6.40 -22.01
N GLY A 76 14.49 -6.87 -23.27
CA GLY A 76 14.75 -8.27 -23.56
C GLY A 76 16.22 -8.59 -23.35
N LEU A 77 16.58 -9.20 -22.22
CA LEU A 77 17.71 -10.16 -22.01
C LEU A 77 18.25 -10.24 -20.56
N LEU A 78 17.42 -10.05 -19.54
CA LEU A 78 17.78 -10.49 -18.18
C LEU A 78 16.95 -11.69 -17.67
N GLY A 79 16.10 -12.33 -18.49
CA GLY A 79 15.54 -13.62 -18.04
C GLY A 79 14.59 -14.46 -18.90
N ARG A 80 13.93 -14.00 -19.98
CA ARG A 80 12.77 -14.79 -20.51
C ARG A 80 12.54 -14.98 -22.02
N ALA A 81 13.28 -14.38 -22.94
CA ALA A 81 13.10 -14.69 -24.37
C ALA A 81 14.38 -14.42 -25.17
N ALA A 82 15.16 -15.46 -25.42
CA ALA A 82 16.34 -15.40 -26.29
C ALA A 82 16.00 -15.61 -27.78
N ASP A 83 14.77 -16.03 -28.10
CA ASP A 83 14.46 -16.57 -29.44
C ASP A 83 14.07 -15.52 -30.49
N ALA A 84 14.11 -14.22 -30.18
CA ALA A 84 13.64 -13.16 -31.08
C ALA A 84 14.72 -12.16 -31.57
N PHE A 85 15.98 -12.29 -31.13
CA PHE A 85 17.07 -11.38 -31.53
C PHE A 85 18.41 -12.11 -31.71
N ASP A 86 19.14 -11.73 -32.76
CA ASP A 86 20.36 -12.41 -33.27
C ASP A 86 21.65 -12.27 -32.41
N ASP A 87 21.70 -11.51 -31.31
CA ASP A 87 22.95 -11.37 -30.52
C ASP A 87 22.73 -10.96 -29.04
N PRO A 88 22.86 -11.88 -28.05
CA PRO A 88 22.68 -11.60 -26.62
C PRO A 88 23.75 -10.68 -26.00
N GLY A 89 24.82 -10.32 -26.73
CA GLY A 89 25.87 -9.39 -26.29
C GLY A 89 25.67 -7.92 -26.67
N ARG A 90 24.58 -7.56 -27.38
CA ARG A 90 24.38 -6.22 -27.94
C ARG A 90 23.31 -5.43 -27.19
N LEU A 91 23.71 -4.39 -26.46
CA LEU A 91 22.82 -3.41 -25.84
C LEU A 91 22.35 -2.40 -26.90
N SER A 92 21.04 -2.26 -27.08
CA SER A 92 20.43 -1.23 -27.95
C SER A 92 19.71 -0.18 -27.11
N LEU A 93 20.15 1.07 -27.22
CA LEU A 93 19.52 2.25 -26.62
C LEU A 93 18.89 3.08 -27.72
N MET A 94 17.63 3.45 -27.56
CA MET A 94 16.91 4.34 -28.48
C MET A 94 16.48 5.60 -27.74
N PHE A 95 16.39 6.72 -28.44
CA PHE A 95 15.95 7.99 -27.88
C PHE A 95 15.28 8.84 -28.95
N ILE A 96 14.55 9.87 -28.53
CA ILE A 96 14.10 10.93 -29.42
C ILE A 96 14.97 12.17 -29.22
N PHE A 97 15.06 13.04 -30.22
CA PHE A 97 15.89 14.25 -30.11
C PHE A 97 15.30 15.43 -30.88
N ARG A 98 15.82 16.63 -30.60
CA ARG A 98 15.39 17.87 -31.27
C ARG A 98 16.49 18.51 -32.10
N GLY A 99 16.08 19.20 -33.15
CA GLY A 99 16.97 19.86 -34.10
C GLY A 99 17.60 18.90 -35.11
N THR A 100 18.44 19.45 -35.99
CA THR A 100 19.09 18.72 -37.10
C THR A 100 20.62 18.74 -37.01
N GLU A 101 21.19 19.48 -36.06
CA GLU A 101 22.63 19.60 -35.86
C GLU A 101 23.25 18.31 -35.28
N PRO A 102 24.54 18.02 -35.53
CA PRO A 102 25.23 16.85 -34.97
C PRO A 102 25.10 16.74 -33.45
N LEU A 103 24.83 15.55 -32.93
CA LEU A 103 24.67 15.24 -31.51
C LEU A 103 26.01 14.77 -30.92
N ASP A 104 26.49 15.43 -29.87
CA ASP A 104 27.70 15.01 -29.14
C ASP A 104 27.29 14.20 -27.91
N VAL A 105 27.30 12.87 -28.07
CA VAL A 105 26.70 11.93 -27.12
C VAL A 105 27.77 11.26 -26.27
N THR A 106 27.55 11.24 -24.95
CA THR A 106 28.32 10.45 -24.00
C THR A 106 27.47 9.28 -23.50
N LEU A 107 27.98 8.07 -23.66
CA LEU A 107 27.39 6.83 -23.18
C LEU A 107 28.20 6.31 -21.99
N TYR A 108 27.50 6.05 -20.89
CA TYR A 108 28.04 5.40 -19.70
C TYR A 108 27.61 3.93 -19.72
N ALA A 109 28.42 3.07 -20.36
CA ALA A 109 28.15 1.63 -20.49
C ALA A 109 29.43 0.82 -20.26
N PRO A 110 29.53 0.20 -19.07
CA PRO A 110 30.69 -0.02 -18.19
C PRO A 110 31.95 0.87 -18.28
N ARG A 111 32.11 1.64 -19.36
CA ARG A 111 33.11 2.67 -19.56
C ARG A 111 32.44 3.88 -20.20
N LYS A 112 32.96 5.06 -19.90
CA LYS A 112 32.59 6.31 -20.56
C LYS A 112 33.07 6.28 -22.02
N GLN A 113 32.14 6.44 -22.95
CA GLN A 113 32.41 6.47 -24.40
C GLN A 113 31.72 7.70 -25.00
N THR A 114 32.40 8.43 -25.87
CA THR A 114 31.83 9.60 -26.55
C THR A 114 31.72 9.32 -28.04
N VAL A 115 30.56 9.61 -28.62
CA VAL A 115 30.25 9.43 -30.04
C VAL A 115 29.57 10.68 -30.59
N ARG A 116 30.01 11.15 -31.75
CA ARG A 116 29.36 12.23 -32.48
C ARG A 116 28.46 11.64 -33.56
N ILE A 117 27.15 11.89 -33.46
CA ILE A 117 26.15 11.35 -34.38
C ILE A 117 25.67 12.48 -35.29
N VAL A 118 25.75 12.29 -36.61
CA VAL A 118 25.24 13.26 -37.59
C VAL A 118 23.85 12.79 -38.04
N PRO A 119 22.77 13.55 -37.74
CA PRO A 119 21.43 13.18 -38.19
C PRO A 119 21.33 13.11 -39.71
N GLY A 120 20.82 12.00 -40.24
CA GLY A 120 20.62 11.79 -41.67
C GLY A 120 19.73 10.58 -41.96
N GLY A 121 18.96 10.61 -43.06
CA GLY A 121 18.10 9.49 -43.44
C GLY A 121 16.87 9.88 -44.25
N ARG A 122 16.11 8.88 -44.71
CA ARG A 122 14.84 9.07 -45.46
C ARG A 122 13.64 9.13 -44.51
N PRO A 123 12.56 9.87 -44.81
CA PRO A 123 11.35 9.94 -43.96
C PRO A 123 10.71 8.58 -43.63
N ARG A 124 10.77 7.60 -44.53
CA ARG A 124 10.27 6.23 -44.26
C ARG A 124 11.07 5.49 -43.18
N ALA A 125 12.35 5.84 -42.97
CA ALA A 125 13.17 5.25 -41.92
C ALA A 125 12.77 5.82 -40.54
N HIS A 126 12.48 7.13 -40.47
CA HIS A 126 12.01 7.81 -39.27
C HIS A 126 10.77 7.13 -38.67
N GLN A 127 9.71 6.94 -39.45
CA GLN A 127 8.46 6.32 -38.94
C GLN A 127 8.65 4.88 -38.42
N ARG A 128 9.62 4.12 -38.95
CA ARG A 128 9.92 2.78 -38.45
C ARG A 128 10.68 2.85 -37.14
N MET A 129 11.70 3.71 -37.07
CA MET A 129 12.50 3.91 -35.86
C MET A 129 11.66 4.49 -34.72
N LEU A 130 10.75 5.43 -35.01
CA LEU A 130 9.85 6.01 -34.00
C LEU A 130 8.95 4.94 -33.37
N ARG A 131 8.34 4.07 -34.20
CA ARG A 131 7.53 2.93 -33.71
C ARG A 131 8.35 1.91 -32.94
N GLN A 132 9.62 1.71 -33.31
CA GLN A 132 10.52 0.82 -32.58
C GLN A 132 10.90 1.40 -31.22
N TRP A 133 11.29 2.68 -31.17
CA TRP A 133 11.53 3.41 -29.91
C TRP A 133 10.30 3.36 -29.01
N TRP A 134 9.09 3.59 -29.54
CA TRP A 134 7.87 3.58 -28.74
C TRP A 134 7.58 2.22 -28.10
N ARG A 135 7.75 1.12 -28.87
CA ARG A 135 7.64 -0.25 -28.33
C ARG A 135 8.68 -0.51 -27.24
N GLN A 136 9.92 -0.08 -27.46
CA GLN A 136 11.01 -0.24 -26.49
C GLN A 136 10.75 0.59 -25.23
N TYR A 137 10.21 1.80 -25.37
CA TYR A 137 9.84 2.67 -24.25
C TYR A 137 8.71 2.06 -23.41
N ASN A 138 7.65 1.55 -24.06
CA ASN A 138 6.55 0.86 -23.39
C ASN A 138 7.04 -0.36 -22.60
N ALA A 139 7.90 -1.20 -23.21
CA ALA A 139 8.46 -2.38 -22.55
C ALA A 139 9.37 -2.01 -21.36
N ALA A 140 10.16 -0.93 -21.49
CA ALA A 140 10.99 -0.44 -20.40
C ALA A 140 10.15 0.10 -19.24
N ALA A 141 9.07 0.84 -19.51
CA ALA A 141 8.13 1.32 -18.50
C ALA A 141 7.40 0.15 -17.81
N GLU A 142 6.93 -0.84 -18.57
CA GLU A 142 6.26 -2.04 -18.04
C GLU A 142 7.16 -2.82 -17.09
N GLN A 143 8.40 -3.07 -17.50
CA GLN A 143 9.37 -3.78 -16.67
C GLN A 143 9.64 -3.02 -15.36
N MET A 144 9.66 -1.69 -15.42
CA MET A 144 9.93 -0.86 -14.26
C MET A 144 8.77 -0.90 -13.27
N VAL A 145 7.54 -0.66 -13.73
CA VAL A 145 6.32 -0.73 -12.91
C VAL A 145 6.08 -2.14 -12.37
N SER A 146 6.29 -3.19 -13.18
CA SER A 146 6.07 -4.59 -12.78
C SER A 146 7.08 -5.11 -11.76
N ARG A 147 8.32 -4.57 -11.77
CA ARG A 147 9.32 -4.88 -10.72
C ARG A 147 8.94 -4.29 -9.37
N GLY A 148 7.98 -3.37 -9.33
CA GLY A 148 7.56 -2.67 -8.12
C GLY A 148 8.65 -1.78 -7.54
N GLY A 149 8.38 -1.24 -6.35
CA GLY A 149 9.41 -0.58 -5.55
C GLY A 149 9.54 0.94 -5.70
N TYR A 150 8.69 1.60 -6.49
CA TYR A 150 8.65 3.07 -6.58
C TYR A 150 7.29 3.58 -7.09
N PRO A 151 7.00 4.91 -7.00
CA PRO A 151 5.75 5.51 -7.46
C PRO A 151 5.58 5.48 -8.99
N ALA A 152 4.52 4.84 -9.49
CA ALA A 152 4.27 4.67 -10.92
C ALA A 152 3.76 5.95 -11.64
N LEU A 153 3.35 6.98 -10.89
CA LEU A 153 2.81 8.25 -11.41
C LEU A 153 3.67 8.88 -12.51
N PHE A 154 4.99 8.83 -12.32
CA PHE A 154 5.95 9.37 -13.27
C PHE A 154 5.92 8.66 -14.63
N ASP A 155 5.91 7.33 -14.64
CA ASP A 155 5.87 6.56 -15.89
C ASP A 155 4.49 6.64 -16.55
N HIS A 156 3.40 6.68 -15.77
CA HIS A 156 2.05 6.93 -16.30
C HIS A 156 1.97 8.28 -17.02
N TYR A 157 2.52 9.34 -16.41
CA TYR A 157 2.56 10.68 -17.00
C TYR A 157 3.34 10.68 -18.32
N LEU A 158 4.55 10.11 -18.34
CA LEU A 158 5.38 10.08 -19.54
C LEU A 158 4.72 9.27 -20.67
N LEU A 159 4.11 8.12 -20.36
CA LEU A 159 3.38 7.34 -21.36
C LEU A 159 2.22 8.13 -21.96
N ALA A 160 1.38 8.76 -21.13
CA ALA A 160 0.25 9.56 -21.60
C ALA A 160 0.70 10.78 -22.43
N MET A 161 1.71 11.51 -21.95
CA MET A 161 2.25 12.70 -22.62
C MET A 161 2.92 12.35 -23.97
N LEU A 162 3.78 11.32 -24.00
CA LEU A 162 4.46 10.90 -25.22
C LEU A 162 3.50 10.31 -26.25
N SER A 163 2.50 9.53 -25.80
CA SER A 163 1.42 9.04 -26.67
C SER A 163 0.73 10.20 -27.39
N ARG A 164 0.38 11.25 -26.64
CA ARG A 164 -0.29 12.45 -27.16
C ARG A 164 0.57 13.21 -28.18
N ARG A 165 1.86 13.41 -27.88
CA ARG A 165 2.75 14.24 -28.72
C ARG A 165 3.33 13.50 -29.92
N THR A 166 3.40 12.16 -29.87
CA THR A 166 3.86 11.35 -31.00
C THR A 166 2.72 10.81 -31.86
N GLY A 167 1.47 10.84 -31.37
CA GLY A 167 0.31 10.24 -32.02
C GLY A 167 0.34 8.70 -32.03
N LEU A 168 1.14 8.08 -31.16
CA LEU A 168 1.29 6.64 -31.07
C LEU A 168 0.53 6.08 -29.87
N GLU A 169 -0.44 5.20 -30.15
CA GLU A 169 -1.17 4.47 -29.11
C GLU A 169 -0.23 3.62 -28.23
N PRO A 170 -0.41 3.60 -26.90
CA PRO A 170 0.31 2.66 -26.05
C PRO A 170 0.05 1.22 -26.47
N THR A 171 1.05 0.36 -26.30
CA THR A 171 0.92 -1.09 -26.55
C THR A 171 -0.14 -1.71 -25.63
N LEU A 172 -0.66 -2.92 -25.93
CA LEU A 172 -1.62 -3.60 -25.04
C LEU A 172 -1.11 -3.71 -23.59
N GLN A 173 0.19 -3.98 -23.43
CA GLN A 173 0.86 -3.99 -22.13
C GLN A 173 0.97 -2.59 -21.53
N GLY A 174 1.39 -1.59 -22.32
CA GLY A 174 1.41 -0.19 -21.90
C GLY A 174 0.03 0.35 -21.47
N ARG A 175 -1.06 -0.12 -22.07
CA ARG A 175 -2.43 0.20 -21.68
C ARG A 175 -2.79 -0.37 -20.31
N LYS A 176 -2.26 -1.55 -19.94
CA LYS A 176 -2.45 -2.13 -18.60
C LYS A 176 -1.72 -1.36 -17.50
N LEU A 177 -0.69 -0.59 -17.85
CA LEU A 177 0.01 0.27 -16.90
C LEU A 177 -0.79 1.52 -16.57
N LEU A 178 -1.58 2.04 -17.51
CA LEU A 178 -2.42 3.19 -17.22
C LEU A 178 -3.44 2.80 -16.13
N PRO A 179 -3.71 3.69 -15.15
CA PRO A 179 -4.61 3.36 -14.06
C PRO A 179 -5.99 2.93 -14.60
N SER A 180 -6.53 1.82 -14.09
CA SER A 180 -7.91 1.43 -14.42
C SER A 180 -8.90 2.29 -13.64
N GLY A 181 -9.97 2.73 -14.31
CA GLY A 181 -11.08 3.44 -13.67
C GLY A 181 -12.12 2.52 -13.03
N GLU A 182 -11.82 1.22 -12.89
CA GLU A 182 -12.77 0.26 -12.30
C GLU A 182 -12.84 0.42 -10.78
N PRO A 183 -14.03 0.61 -10.20
CA PRO A 183 -14.17 0.77 -8.75
C PRO A 183 -13.97 -0.56 -8.00
N ASP A 184 -13.46 -0.46 -6.77
CA ASP A 184 -13.40 -1.59 -5.83
C ASP A 184 -14.81 -2.09 -5.47
N SER A 185 -14.91 -3.30 -4.89
CA SER A 185 -16.16 -3.84 -4.35
C SER A 185 -16.21 -3.76 -2.82
N GLY A 186 -17.41 -3.61 -2.23
CA GLY A 186 -17.64 -3.69 -0.79
C GLY A 186 -17.20 -2.46 0.02
N LEU A 187 -16.62 -2.68 1.21
CA LEU A 187 -16.11 -1.60 2.09
C LEU A 187 -14.98 -0.78 1.44
N GLY A 188 -14.31 -1.33 0.43
CA GLY A 188 -13.38 -0.61 -0.43
C GLY A 188 -14.04 0.58 -1.16
N LEU A 189 -15.36 0.59 -1.37
CA LEU A 189 -16.05 1.75 -1.95
C LEU A 189 -16.12 2.95 -0.99
N LEU A 190 -16.16 2.71 0.33
CA LEU A 190 -16.19 3.76 1.36
C LEU A 190 -14.79 4.21 1.76
N LEU A 191 -13.89 3.25 1.95
CA LEU A 191 -12.56 3.48 2.53
C LEU A 191 -11.44 3.44 1.47
N GLY A 192 -11.72 2.93 0.26
CA GLY A 192 -10.73 2.70 -0.79
C GLY A 192 -10.36 3.98 -1.52
N THR A 193 -9.33 4.63 -1.02
CA THR A 193 -8.74 5.84 -1.59
C THR A 193 -8.00 5.57 -2.90
N GLN A 194 -7.48 4.35 -3.09
CA GLN A 194 -6.58 4.01 -4.20
C GLN A 194 -7.30 3.86 -5.55
N SER A 195 -8.46 3.19 -5.59
CA SER A 195 -9.24 3.05 -6.83
C SER A 195 -9.83 4.39 -7.28
N LEU A 196 -10.34 5.20 -6.34
CA LEU A 196 -10.79 6.56 -6.65
C LEU A 196 -9.63 7.45 -7.13
N HIS A 197 -8.47 7.39 -6.47
CA HIS A 197 -7.27 8.10 -6.90
C HIS A 197 -6.79 7.64 -8.28
N ALA A 198 -6.82 6.33 -8.57
CA ALA A 198 -6.50 5.76 -9.87
C ALA A 198 -7.46 6.23 -10.97
N ALA A 199 -8.77 6.23 -10.72
CA ALA A 199 -9.78 6.71 -11.65
C ALA A 199 -9.61 8.21 -11.95
N VAL A 200 -9.41 9.03 -10.91
CA VAL A 200 -9.13 10.47 -11.07
C VAL A 200 -7.83 10.71 -11.83
N LEU A 201 -6.79 9.91 -11.57
CA LEU A 201 -5.52 9.99 -12.27
C LEU A 201 -5.67 9.66 -13.75
N HIS A 202 -6.39 8.59 -14.06
CA HIS A 202 -6.71 8.19 -15.44
C HIS A 202 -7.42 9.32 -16.19
N ASP A 203 -8.49 9.87 -15.60
CA ASP A 203 -9.28 10.94 -16.22
C ASP A 203 -8.44 12.22 -16.44
N ALA A 204 -7.62 12.61 -15.45
CA ALA A 204 -6.74 13.77 -15.55
C ALA A 204 -5.61 13.59 -16.59
N MET A 205 -5.14 12.36 -16.84
CA MET A 205 -4.09 12.09 -17.83
C MET A 205 -4.60 12.06 -19.27
N LEU A 206 -5.76 11.46 -19.48
CA LEU A 206 -6.31 11.28 -20.83
C LEU A 206 -7.05 12.52 -21.32
N GLY A 207 -7.62 13.30 -20.41
CA GLY A 207 -8.50 14.43 -20.70
C GLY A 207 -9.93 13.95 -20.96
N ASN A 208 -10.91 14.57 -20.31
CA ASN A 208 -12.31 14.24 -20.51
C ASN A 208 -13.22 15.47 -20.36
N ARG A 209 -13.83 15.87 -21.50
CA ARG A 209 -14.58 17.11 -21.70
C ARG A 209 -15.80 17.32 -20.77
N GLY A 210 -16.27 16.28 -20.08
CA GLY A 210 -17.42 16.39 -19.17
C GLY A 210 -17.11 17.04 -17.82
N LEU A 211 -15.84 16.99 -17.38
CA LEU A 211 -15.40 17.41 -16.04
C LEU A 211 -14.97 18.88 -15.95
N SER A 212 -14.90 19.57 -17.10
CA SER A 212 -14.64 21.01 -17.21
C SER A 212 -15.92 21.82 -17.40
N SER A 213 -17.09 21.19 -17.27
CA SER A 213 -18.39 21.86 -17.34
C SER A 213 -18.64 22.69 -16.08
N GLU A 214 -19.44 23.75 -16.20
CA GLU A 214 -19.85 24.56 -15.06
C GLU A 214 -20.74 23.75 -14.10
N ALA A 215 -20.58 23.95 -12.79
CA ALA A 215 -21.46 23.35 -11.80
C ALA A 215 -22.80 24.09 -11.75
N THR A 216 -23.77 23.62 -12.53
CA THR A 216 -25.11 24.22 -12.63
C THR A 216 -26.21 23.36 -11.99
N GLU A 217 -25.94 22.08 -11.73
CA GLU A 217 -26.92 21.15 -11.17
C GLU A 217 -26.97 21.28 -9.64
N PRO A 218 -28.14 21.11 -9.00
CA PRO A 218 -28.22 21.05 -7.55
C PRO A 218 -27.51 19.81 -7.01
N LEU A 219 -27.01 19.90 -5.77
CA LEU A 219 -26.46 18.74 -5.10
C LEU A 219 -27.52 17.63 -5.01
N PRO A 220 -27.22 16.38 -5.44
CA PRO A 220 -28.16 15.28 -5.33
C PRO A 220 -28.57 15.03 -3.87
N SER A 221 -29.74 14.43 -3.66
CA SER A 221 -30.14 14.04 -2.31
C SER A 221 -29.33 12.84 -1.81
N ALA A 222 -29.06 12.82 -0.50
CA ALA A 222 -28.57 11.60 0.15
C ALA A 222 -29.66 10.52 0.11
N THR A 223 -29.27 9.30 -0.24
CA THR A 223 -30.23 8.23 -0.54
C THR A 223 -30.13 7.03 0.39
N LEU A 224 -29.16 7.04 1.31
CA LEU A 224 -29.00 5.96 2.27
C LEU A 224 -29.93 6.19 3.46
N PRO A 225 -30.89 5.28 3.70
CA PRO A 225 -31.73 5.38 4.89
C PRO A 225 -30.90 5.06 6.14
N PRO A 226 -31.23 5.67 7.29
CA PRO A 226 -30.60 5.32 8.56
C PRO A 226 -30.89 3.86 8.92
N ILE A 227 -29.96 3.24 9.61
CA ILE A 227 -30.15 1.87 10.11
C ILE A 227 -31.24 1.83 11.17
N ARG A 228 -32.02 0.74 11.18
CA ARG A 228 -32.98 0.49 12.26
C ARG A 228 -32.24 -0.08 13.46
N VAL A 229 -32.20 0.69 14.54
CA VAL A 229 -31.65 0.25 15.82
C VAL A 229 -32.72 -0.54 16.57
N PRO A 230 -32.37 -1.69 17.18
CA PRO A 230 -33.26 -2.37 18.12
C PRO A 230 -33.67 -1.46 19.29
N ASP A 231 -34.73 -1.81 20.01
CA ASP A 231 -35.11 -1.06 21.21
C ASP A 231 -34.02 -1.23 22.29
N VAL A 232 -33.52 -0.12 22.83
CA VAL A 232 -32.42 -0.09 23.80
C VAL A 232 -32.88 0.62 25.07
N PRO A 233 -32.73 -0.01 26.25
CA PRO A 233 -33.01 0.64 27.52
C PRO A 233 -32.25 1.97 27.68
N GLU A 234 -32.90 2.97 28.27
CA GLU A 234 -32.28 4.29 28.48
C GLU A 234 -31.19 4.28 29.57
N ASP A 235 -31.20 3.28 30.46
CA ASP A 235 -30.26 3.15 31.58
C ASP A 235 -28.90 2.52 31.20
N VAL A 236 -28.66 2.25 29.91
CA VAL A 236 -27.36 1.76 29.45
C VAL A 236 -26.29 2.80 29.74
N ARG A 237 -25.36 2.43 30.64
CA ARG A 237 -24.25 3.30 31.04
C ARG A 237 -23.30 3.56 29.86
N ILE A 238 -23.20 4.83 29.48
CA ILE A 238 -22.24 5.36 28.53
C ILE A 238 -21.22 6.27 29.23
N GLU A 239 -20.14 6.60 28.54
CA GLU A 239 -19.21 7.64 28.96
C GLU A 239 -19.73 9.05 28.61
N GLU A 240 -19.39 10.04 29.45
CA GLU A 240 -19.90 11.40 29.32
C GLU A 240 -19.26 12.17 28.16
N ILE A 241 -17.96 11.94 27.89
CA ILE A 241 -17.25 12.51 26.74
C ILE A 241 -17.95 12.25 25.40
N ALA A 242 -18.66 11.13 25.24
CA ALA A 242 -19.41 10.81 24.02
C ALA A 242 -20.61 11.75 23.78
N LYS A 243 -21.10 12.47 24.79
CA LYS A 243 -22.18 13.47 24.63
C LYS A 243 -21.70 14.74 23.90
N HIS A 244 -20.40 14.98 23.86
CA HIS A 244 -19.80 16.11 23.12
C HIS A 244 -19.26 15.69 21.75
N VAL A 245 -19.48 14.43 21.35
CA VAL A 245 -19.08 13.91 20.04
C VAL A 245 -20.29 13.99 19.11
N PRO A 246 -20.17 14.62 17.92
CA PRO A 246 -21.23 14.58 16.91
C PRO A 246 -21.52 13.15 16.44
N GLU A 247 -22.78 12.82 16.17
CA GLU A 247 -23.17 11.46 15.76
C GLU A 247 -22.49 11.01 14.45
N GLU A 248 -22.17 11.95 13.56
CA GLU A 248 -21.51 11.70 12.28
C GLU A 248 -19.97 11.60 12.37
N CYS A 249 -19.41 11.53 13.57
CA CYS A 249 -17.97 11.30 13.76
C CYS A 249 -17.65 9.81 13.95
N TYR A 250 -16.50 9.37 13.42
CA TYR A 250 -15.84 8.21 14.01
C TYR A 250 -15.37 8.59 15.42
N TYR A 251 -15.33 7.61 16.31
CA TYR A 251 -15.02 7.84 17.71
C TYR A 251 -14.04 6.78 18.22
N VAL A 252 -12.81 7.19 18.53
CA VAL A 252 -11.77 6.33 19.10
C VAL A 252 -11.47 6.81 20.51
N ARG A 253 -12.05 6.14 21.51
CA ARG A 253 -11.86 6.44 22.93
C ARG A 253 -10.70 5.66 23.51
N PHE A 254 -9.83 6.34 24.24
CA PHE A 254 -8.71 5.75 24.97
C PHE A 254 -9.02 5.54 26.46
N GLY A 255 -10.00 6.26 27.04
CA GLY A 255 -10.39 6.10 28.44
C GLY A 255 -9.41 6.71 29.45
N SER A 256 -8.15 6.91 29.05
CA SER A 256 -7.11 7.60 29.83
C SER A 256 -5.96 8.04 28.93
N PHE A 257 -5.21 9.04 29.37
CA PHE A 257 -4.00 9.48 28.68
C PHE A 257 -2.90 8.40 28.61
N ALA A 258 -2.86 7.48 29.58
CA ALA A 258 -1.90 6.37 29.57
C ALA A 258 -2.19 5.37 28.43
N ASN A 259 -3.46 5.09 28.15
CA ASN A 259 -3.86 4.22 27.04
C ASN A 259 -3.59 4.86 25.68
N TYR A 260 -3.82 6.17 25.55
CA TYR A 260 -3.44 6.93 24.36
C TYR A 260 -1.94 6.82 24.06
N ARG A 261 -1.08 7.07 25.07
CA ARG A 261 0.38 6.91 24.92
C ARG A 261 0.77 5.48 24.56
N TRP A 262 0.17 4.48 25.21
CA TRP A 262 0.44 3.08 24.89
C TRP A 262 0.10 2.76 23.43
N MET A 263 -1.06 3.18 22.94
CA MET A 263 -1.46 2.94 21.55
C MET A 263 -0.53 3.63 20.56
N ARG A 264 -0.17 4.89 20.83
CA ARG A 264 0.78 5.59 19.97
C ARG A 264 2.13 4.88 19.95
N ASP A 265 2.69 4.53 21.10
CA ASP A 265 3.95 3.78 21.19
C ASP A 265 3.83 2.44 20.44
N LEU A 266 2.69 1.74 20.54
CA LEU A 266 2.40 0.51 19.79
C LEU A 266 2.42 0.75 18.26
N LEU A 267 1.83 1.85 17.79
CA LEU A 267 1.82 2.23 16.37
C LEU A 267 3.20 2.72 15.89
N THR A 268 3.99 3.36 16.74
CA THR A 268 5.38 3.73 16.42
C THR A 268 6.27 2.49 16.33
N ASP A 269 6.13 1.56 17.28
CA ASP A 269 6.91 0.33 17.34
C ASP A 269 6.56 -0.64 16.19
N PHE A 270 5.31 -0.67 15.72
CA PHE A 270 4.82 -1.68 14.76
C PHE A 270 4.23 -1.14 13.45
N GLY A 271 3.61 0.04 13.47
CA GLY A 271 2.82 0.58 12.35
C GLY A 271 3.66 1.08 11.17
N GLY A 272 4.79 1.73 11.44
CA GLY A 272 5.74 2.15 10.39
C GLY A 272 6.33 0.95 9.64
N ASP A 273 6.73 -0.08 10.39
CA ASP A 273 7.36 -1.29 9.87
C ASP A 273 6.42 -2.17 9.02
N LEU A 274 5.17 -2.34 9.45
CA LEU A 274 4.14 -3.05 8.69
C LEU A 274 3.70 -2.28 7.45
N GLY A 275 3.48 -0.97 7.56
CA GLY A 275 3.11 -0.11 6.44
C GLY A 275 4.17 -0.11 5.34
N ASN A 276 5.45 -0.06 5.72
CA ASN A 276 6.59 -0.09 4.79
C ASN A 276 6.88 -1.47 4.19
N MET A 277 6.46 -2.56 4.84
CA MET A 277 6.60 -3.91 4.29
C MET A 277 5.43 -4.27 3.34
N ILE A 278 4.21 -3.85 3.68
CA ILE A 278 3.02 -4.04 2.85
C ILE A 278 3.09 -3.12 1.63
N SER A 279 3.51 -1.86 1.81
CA SER A 279 3.79 -0.96 0.70
C SER A 279 5.20 -1.24 0.17
N ALA A 280 5.29 -1.88 -0.99
CA ALA A 280 6.59 -2.19 -1.61
C ALA A 280 7.43 -0.92 -1.96
N GLN A 281 6.86 0.28 -1.83
CA GLN A 281 7.40 1.53 -2.38
C GLN A 281 8.35 2.28 -1.44
N GLY A 282 8.51 1.87 -0.16
CA GLY A 282 9.44 2.54 0.76
C GLY A 282 9.21 4.05 0.89
N LEU A 283 7.94 4.47 0.92
CA LEU A 283 7.52 5.87 1.06
C LEU A 283 6.97 6.08 2.46
N ASP A 284 7.55 7.02 3.20
CA ASP A 284 7.01 7.44 4.48
C ASP A 284 6.21 8.74 4.31
N PHE A 285 4.90 8.63 4.46
CA PHE A 285 4.01 9.79 4.41
C PHE A 285 3.99 10.58 5.72
N ASP A 286 4.59 10.11 6.81
CA ASP A 286 4.65 10.84 8.10
C ASP A 286 3.28 11.40 8.52
N GLN A 287 2.22 10.58 8.40
CA GLN A 287 0.84 11.03 8.62
C GLN A 287 0.64 11.50 10.06
N SER A 288 1.24 10.78 11.02
CA SER A 288 1.21 11.15 12.44
C SER A 288 1.91 12.49 12.69
N GLY A 289 3.14 12.68 12.19
CA GLY A 289 3.87 13.94 12.36
C GLY A 289 3.20 15.13 11.67
N ARG A 290 2.57 14.92 10.51
CA ARG A 290 1.72 15.94 9.86
C ARG A 290 0.51 16.30 10.68
N MET A 291 -0.21 15.33 11.22
CA MET A 291 -1.38 15.58 12.06
C MET A 291 -0.99 16.35 13.34
N GLU A 292 0.10 15.95 14.00
CA GLU A 292 0.66 16.66 15.17
C GLU A 292 1.06 18.10 14.83
N THR A 293 1.70 18.31 13.69
CA THR A 293 2.06 19.63 13.18
C THR A 293 0.81 20.46 12.89
N GLN A 294 -0.18 19.88 12.20
CA GLN A 294 -1.41 20.55 11.81
C GLN A 294 -2.23 21.00 13.01
N LEU A 295 -2.37 20.14 14.03
CA LEU A 295 -3.08 20.42 15.28
C LEU A 295 -2.25 21.24 16.27
N ALA A 296 -0.94 21.41 16.05
CA ALA A 296 0.00 22.06 16.96
C ALA A 296 0.02 21.43 18.37
N ILE A 297 -0.11 20.09 18.43
CA ILE A 297 0.05 19.30 19.66
C ILE A 297 1.32 18.47 19.50
N ARG A 298 2.34 18.70 20.33
CA ARG A 298 3.59 17.91 20.35
C ARG A 298 3.70 17.09 21.62
N ASP A 299 4.27 15.90 21.46
CA ASP A 299 4.24 14.85 22.47
C ASP A 299 5.17 15.04 23.69
N THR A 300 6.27 15.76 23.52
CA THR A 300 7.36 15.80 24.53
C THR A 300 7.03 16.54 25.83
N THR A 301 5.79 17.01 26.03
CA THR A 301 5.45 17.91 27.14
C THR A 301 4.10 17.62 27.83
N LEU A 302 3.10 17.04 27.14
CA LEU A 302 1.87 16.56 27.78
C LEU A 302 2.15 15.41 28.78
N GLY A 303 3.16 14.60 28.48
CA GLY A 303 3.49 13.38 29.22
C GLY A 303 4.35 13.55 30.47
N ASN A 304 5.12 14.64 30.61
CA ASN A 304 6.19 14.67 31.60
C ASN A 304 5.82 15.22 32.98
N LEU A 305 4.68 15.91 33.14
CA LEU A 305 4.30 16.43 34.46
C LEU A 305 2.85 16.21 34.90
N PHE A 306 1.86 16.01 34.01
CA PHE A 306 0.45 16.10 34.48
C PHE A 306 -0.61 15.20 33.80
N GLY A 307 -0.27 14.35 32.83
CA GLY A 307 -1.26 13.66 31.98
C GLY A 307 -2.42 12.96 32.71
N GLY A 308 -2.16 12.12 33.72
CA GLY A 308 -3.23 11.43 34.48
C GLY A 308 -3.92 12.28 35.56
N GLN A 309 -3.27 13.35 36.02
CA GLN A 309 -3.80 14.25 37.05
C GLN A 309 -4.67 15.36 36.48
N VAL A 310 -4.45 15.73 35.20
CA VAL A 310 -5.15 16.83 34.52
C VAL A 310 -6.20 16.33 33.54
N ILE A 311 -6.08 15.11 33.01
CA ILE A 311 -7.00 14.57 32.00
C ILE A 311 -7.68 13.31 32.57
N SER A 312 -9.02 13.27 32.55
CA SER A 312 -9.80 12.10 32.96
C SER A 312 -10.01 11.13 31.80
N ASP A 313 -10.27 11.62 30.59
CA ASP A 313 -10.52 10.83 29.39
C ASP A 313 -9.98 11.52 28.13
N VAL A 314 -9.69 10.72 27.09
CA VAL A 314 -9.19 11.17 25.80
C VAL A 314 -9.90 10.40 24.69
N ALA A 315 -10.33 11.10 23.65
CA ALA A 315 -10.83 10.52 22.43
C ALA A 315 -10.25 11.22 21.20
N MET A 316 -10.07 10.47 20.11
CA MET A 316 -9.85 11.01 18.78
C MET A 316 -11.16 10.91 18.00
N ILE A 317 -11.58 12.01 17.39
CA ILE A 317 -12.84 12.11 16.65
C ILE A 317 -12.61 12.74 15.29
N GLY A 318 -13.44 12.40 14.32
CA GLY A 318 -13.39 13.03 13.01
C GLY A 318 -14.53 12.67 12.09
N MET A 319 -14.75 13.50 11.08
CA MET A 319 -15.81 13.33 10.07
C MET A 319 -15.30 12.74 8.75
N ASP A 320 -13.99 12.51 8.64
CA ASP A 320 -13.30 12.08 7.42
C ASP A 320 -12.11 11.15 7.76
N THR A 321 -11.82 10.16 6.92
CA THR A 321 -10.70 9.20 7.05
C THR A 321 -9.52 9.48 6.11
N PHE A 322 -9.58 10.53 5.29
CA PHE A 322 -8.54 10.87 4.32
C PHE A 322 -7.41 11.72 4.93
N PHE A 323 -6.68 11.11 5.86
CA PHE A 323 -5.59 11.77 6.60
C PHE A 323 -4.47 12.27 5.67
N ARG A 324 -4.22 11.58 4.54
CA ARG A 324 -3.18 11.97 3.57
C ARG A 324 -3.48 13.31 2.90
N GLU A 325 -4.75 13.64 2.66
CA GLU A 325 -5.18 14.86 1.97
C GLU A 325 -5.57 15.98 2.95
N GLY A 326 -5.63 15.74 4.26
CA GLY A 326 -6.05 16.70 5.29
C GLY A 326 -7.46 16.42 5.83
N ALA A 327 -7.60 15.41 6.68
CA ALA A 327 -8.90 15.00 7.23
C ALA A 327 -9.45 16.01 8.25
N ALA A 328 -10.78 16.01 8.43
CA ALA A 328 -11.44 16.62 9.58
C ALA A 328 -11.22 15.72 10.80
N VAL A 329 -10.20 16.03 11.61
CA VAL A 329 -9.82 15.26 12.80
C VAL A 329 -9.55 16.18 13.97
N GLY A 330 -9.87 15.72 15.18
CA GLY A 330 -9.52 16.39 16.41
C GLY A 330 -9.28 15.44 17.58
N MET A 331 -8.55 15.96 18.56
CA MET A 331 -8.36 15.36 19.88
C MET A 331 -9.32 16.02 20.86
N LEU A 332 -10.16 15.21 21.49
CA LEU A 332 -11.12 15.61 22.52
C LEU A 332 -10.61 15.12 23.89
N PHE A 333 -10.51 16.04 24.84
CA PHE A 333 -10.06 15.78 26.19
C PHE A 333 -11.18 16.10 27.18
N GLU A 334 -11.40 15.21 28.14
CA GLU A 334 -12.15 15.52 29.36
C GLU A 334 -11.15 15.91 30.45
N ALA A 335 -11.26 17.15 30.94
CA ALA A 335 -10.32 17.72 31.88
C ALA A 335 -10.74 17.48 33.33
N ARG A 336 -9.76 17.16 34.18
CA ARG A 336 -9.86 17.28 35.65
C ARG A 336 -9.57 18.70 36.11
N SER A 337 -8.80 19.46 35.34
CA SER A 337 -8.44 20.86 35.62
C SER A 337 -8.37 21.68 34.34
N ASN A 338 -9.45 22.39 34.03
CA ASN A 338 -9.59 23.23 32.84
C ASN A 338 -8.49 24.30 32.72
N ALA A 339 -8.12 24.93 33.84
CA ALA A 339 -7.12 25.99 33.86
C ALA A 339 -5.72 25.48 33.49
N VAL A 340 -5.32 24.31 34.02
CA VAL A 340 -4.00 23.74 33.73
C VAL A 340 -3.94 23.27 32.28
N LEU A 341 -4.96 22.54 31.81
CA LEU A 341 -5.01 22.07 30.43
C LEU A 341 -5.03 23.22 29.42
N SER A 342 -5.84 24.25 29.66
CA SER A 342 -5.90 25.42 28.77
C SER A 342 -4.58 26.16 28.67
N ASN A 343 -3.88 26.34 29.80
CA ASN A 343 -2.58 27.01 29.82
C ASN A 343 -1.51 26.18 29.09
N ASP A 344 -1.55 24.86 29.22
CA ASP A 344 -0.62 23.96 28.52
C ASP A 344 -0.84 24.02 26.99
N ILE A 345 -2.08 23.87 26.54
CA ILE A 345 -2.46 24.00 25.12
C ILE A 345 -2.07 25.39 24.58
N ALA A 346 -2.33 26.47 25.32
CA ALA A 346 -1.98 27.83 24.90
C ALA A 346 -0.46 28.00 24.72
N LYS A 347 0.36 27.46 25.64
CA LYS A 347 1.83 27.49 25.51
C LYS A 347 2.31 26.78 24.25
N HIS A 348 1.75 25.63 23.93
CA HIS A 348 2.11 24.88 22.72
C HIS A 348 1.77 25.64 21.44
N ARG A 349 0.61 26.29 21.41
CA ARG A 349 0.17 27.10 20.27
C ARG A 349 1.07 28.32 20.06
N THR A 350 1.47 28.99 21.14
CA THR A 350 2.44 30.09 21.06
C THR A 350 3.80 29.60 20.56
N ALA A 351 4.31 28.47 21.08
CA ALA A 351 5.56 27.90 20.58
C ALA A 351 5.50 27.50 19.09
N ALA A 352 4.36 26.96 18.64
CA ALA A 352 4.15 26.64 17.22
C ALA A 352 4.08 27.90 16.35
N LYS A 353 3.44 28.97 16.83
CA LYS A 353 3.44 30.28 16.16
C LYS A 353 4.86 30.84 16.05
N ASP A 354 5.63 30.83 17.14
CA ASP A 354 6.98 31.40 17.16
C ASP A 354 7.97 30.61 16.28
N ALA A 355 7.72 29.32 16.09
CA ALA A 355 8.50 28.46 15.20
C ALA A 355 8.16 28.63 13.70
N ASN A 356 7.07 29.31 13.34
CA ASN A 356 6.60 29.44 11.96
C ASN A 356 6.26 30.90 11.63
N ALA A 357 7.12 31.58 10.88
CA ALA A 357 7.02 33.02 10.63
C ALA A 357 5.71 33.46 9.93
N ASP A 358 5.08 32.58 9.17
CA ASP A 358 3.81 32.79 8.46
C ASP A 358 2.57 32.36 9.27
N ALA A 359 2.75 31.78 10.47
CA ALA A 359 1.65 31.35 11.31
C ALA A 359 1.00 32.52 12.07
N LYS A 360 -0.33 32.53 12.09
CA LYS A 360 -1.16 33.53 12.77
C LYS A 360 -2.00 32.88 13.84
N LEU A 361 -1.91 33.41 15.05
CA LEU A 361 -2.76 33.05 16.19
C LEU A 361 -3.78 34.17 16.42
N SER A 362 -5.06 33.85 16.32
CA SER A 362 -6.19 34.76 16.56
C SER A 362 -7.26 34.09 17.42
N THR A 363 -8.20 34.90 17.91
CA THR A 363 -9.45 34.42 18.51
C THR A 363 -10.58 34.77 17.55
N ILE A 364 -11.38 33.78 17.18
CA ILE A 364 -12.53 33.91 16.30
C ILE A 364 -13.81 33.49 17.05
N LYS A 365 -14.97 33.91 16.57
CA LYS A 365 -16.26 33.48 17.11
C LYS A 365 -16.87 32.40 16.24
N ILE A 366 -17.15 31.24 16.83
CA ILE A 366 -17.86 30.12 16.19
C ILE A 366 -19.05 29.78 17.09
N ALA A 367 -20.26 29.72 16.51
CA ALA A 367 -21.51 29.53 17.25
C ALA A 367 -21.66 30.49 18.46
N GLY A 368 -21.16 31.72 18.33
CA GLY A 368 -21.19 32.74 19.41
C GLY A 368 -20.14 32.58 20.52
N ARG A 369 -19.35 31.51 20.50
CA ARG A 369 -18.32 31.19 21.51
C ARG A 369 -16.92 31.56 21.00
N ASP A 370 -16.02 31.94 21.90
CA ASP A 370 -14.64 32.28 21.55
C ASP A 370 -13.81 31.01 21.31
N VAL A 371 -13.16 30.94 20.15
CA VAL A 371 -12.33 29.81 19.72
C VAL A 371 -10.96 30.34 19.33
N SER A 372 -9.90 29.75 19.88
CA SER A 372 -8.54 30.10 19.45
C SER A 372 -8.23 29.42 18.12
N PHE A 373 -7.71 30.16 17.15
CA PHE A 373 -7.38 29.67 15.82
C PHE A 373 -5.92 29.97 15.47
N LEU A 374 -5.15 28.91 15.22
CA LEU A 374 -3.76 28.97 14.79
C LEU A 374 -3.69 28.41 13.38
N HIS A 375 -3.19 29.19 12.43
CA HIS A 375 -3.15 28.78 11.04
C HIS A 375 -1.98 29.37 10.25
N THR A 376 -1.60 28.68 9.18
CA THR A 376 -0.76 29.20 8.09
C THR A 376 -1.60 29.37 6.82
N PRO A 377 -1.15 30.16 5.82
CA PRO A 377 -1.90 30.35 4.56
C PRO A 377 -2.13 29.06 3.76
N ASP A 378 -1.23 28.08 3.88
CA ASP A 378 -1.28 26.80 3.17
C ASP A 378 -1.93 25.66 3.97
N ASN A 379 -2.48 25.98 5.15
CA ASN A 379 -3.08 25.04 6.11
C ASN A 379 -2.13 23.95 6.66
N ARG A 380 -0.80 24.08 6.49
CA ARG A 380 0.17 23.15 7.13
C ARG A 380 -0.01 23.14 8.64
N ILE A 381 -0.34 24.29 9.22
CA ILE A 381 -0.92 24.44 10.54
C ILE A 381 -2.34 24.91 10.34
N ARG A 382 -3.29 24.19 10.94
CA ARG A 382 -4.70 24.56 10.98
C ARG A 382 -5.27 23.92 12.23
N SER A 383 -5.32 24.70 13.31
CA SER A 383 -5.68 24.20 14.63
C SER A 383 -6.66 25.14 15.33
N PHE A 384 -7.90 24.68 15.46
CA PHE A 384 -8.93 25.27 16.28
C PHE A 384 -8.87 24.68 17.69
N TYR A 385 -8.93 25.52 18.70
CA TYR A 385 -9.04 25.12 20.09
C TYR A 385 -10.33 25.70 20.68
N ALA A 386 -11.27 24.79 20.97
CA ALA A 386 -12.61 25.07 21.48
C ALA A 386 -12.82 24.39 22.84
N VAL A 387 -13.57 25.04 23.72
CA VAL A 387 -13.84 24.57 25.08
C VAL A 387 -15.33 24.65 25.37
N ASP A 388 -15.89 23.58 25.91
CA ASP A 388 -17.27 23.51 26.42
C ASP A 388 -17.29 22.79 27.78
N GLY A 389 -17.49 23.54 28.87
CA GLY A 389 -17.39 22.99 30.22
C GLY A 389 -16.02 22.36 30.50
N ASP A 390 -16.01 21.07 30.84
CA ASP A 390 -14.81 20.26 31.10
C ASP A 390 -14.22 19.62 29.83
N TYR A 391 -14.79 19.90 28.66
CA TYR A 391 -14.43 19.26 27.40
C TYR A 391 -13.65 20.21 26.50
N HIS A 392 -12.46 19.76 26.09
CA HIS A 392 -11.51 20.53 25.30
C HIS A 392 -11.28 19.86 23.95
N LEU A 393 -11.62 20.54 22.86
CA LEU A 393 -11.42 20.05 21.50
C LEU A 393 -10.29 20.82 20.82
N VAL A 394 -9.29 20.09 20.30
CA VAL A 394 -8.30 20.62 19.36
C VAL A 394 -8.48 19.93 18.02
N THR A 395 -8.81 20.66 16.96
CA THR A 395 -9.24 20.10 15.67
C THR A 395 -8.73 20.89 14.46
N SER A 396 -8.61 20.23 13.31
CA SER A 396 -8.29 20.84 12.01
C SER A 396 -9.49 21.44 11.29
N SER A 397 -10.71 21.16 11.74
CA SER A 397 -11.96 21.51 11.05
C SER A 397 -12.81 22.49 11.85
N GLU A 398 -13.21 23.58 11.18
CA GLU A 398 -14.17 24.54 11.69
C GLU A 398 -15.57 23.92 11.81
N GLY A 399 -15.98 23.13 10.81
CA GLY A 399 -17.24 22.38 10.84
C GLY A 399 -17.32 21.45 12.06
N LEU A 400 -16.21 20.82 12.44
CA LEU A 400 -16.18 19.97 13.65
C LEU A 400 -16.35 20.77 14.94
N VAL A 401 -15.85 22.01 15.00
CA VAL A 401 -16.09 22.90 16.16
C VAL A 401 -17.57 23.27 16.28
N HIS A 402 -18.23 23.61 15.16
CA HIS A 402 -19.66 23.87 15.15
C HIS A 402 -20.45 22.69 15.72
N ARG A 403 -20.17 21.49 15.20
CA ARG A 403 -20.87 20.26 15.60
C ARG A 403 -20.55 19.83 17.02
N PHE A 404 -19.33 20.07 17.50
CA PHE A 404 -18.94 19.85 18.90
C PHE A 404 -19.79 20.66 19.88
N PHE A 405 -20.00 21.95 19.63
CA PHE A 405 -20.86 22.79 20.47
C PHE A 405 -22.33 22.38 20.40
N GLU A 406 -22.83 21.99 19.22
CA GLU A 406 -24.20 21.48 19.07
C GLU A 406 -24.41 20.16 19.82
N ALA A 407 -23.43 19.25 19.75
CA ALA A 407 -23.46 17.99 20.48
C ALA A 407 -23.48 18.24 22.01
N GLY A 408 -22.67 19.18 22.51
CA GLY A 408 -22.67 19.59 23.92
C GLY A 408 -24.02 20.15 24.40
N GLU A 409 -24.79 20.76 23.50
CA GLU A 409 -26.18 21.19 23.76
C GLU A 409 -27.21 20.03 23.66
N GLY A 410 -26.75 18.80 23.41
CA GLY A 410 -27.59 17.61 23.26
C GLY A 410 -28.18 17.41 21.86
N LYS A 411 -27.78 18.20 20.87
CA LYS A 411 -28.28 18.08 19.48
C LYS A 411 -27.43 17.08 18.71
N ALA A 412 -28.06 15.97 18.28
CA ALA A 412 -27.41 14.96 17.43
C ALA A 412 -26.04 14.50 17.96
N SER A 413 -25.93 14.30 19.28
CA SER A 413 -24.73 13.78 19.91
C SER A 413 -24.68 12.26 19.82
N LEU A 414 -23.47 11.73 19.65
CA LEU A 414 -23.21 10.30 19.61
C LEU A 414 -23.70 9.61 20.88
N GLY A 415 -23.36 10.16 22.05
CA GLY A 415 -23.83 9.68 23.36
C GLY A 415 -25.36 9.73 23.53
N GLY A 416 -26.03 10.68 22.87
CA GLY A 416 -27.49 10.79 22.86
C GLY A 416 -28.18 9.79 21.93
N SER A 417 -27.45 9.20 20.97
CA SER A 417 -28.05 8.30 19.98
C SER A 417 -28.44 6.93 20.56
N ALA A 418 -29.57 6.37 20.09
CA ALA A 418 -29.99 5.02 20.44
C ALA A 418 -28.99 3.96 19.91
N GLU A 419 -28.39 4.23 18.75
CA GLU A 419 -27.39 3.37 18.12
C GLU A 419 -26.14 3.20 19.00
N PHE A 420 -25.63 4.30 19.57
CA PHE A 420 -24.47 4.23 20.48
C PHE A 420 -24.80 3.53 21.79
N ARG A 421 -26.02 3.71 22.33
CA ARG A 421 -26.47 2.93 23.49
C ARG A 421 -26.55 1.44 23.17
N HIS A 422 -27.03 1.06 21.98
CA HIS A 422 -26.97 -0.33 21.50
C HIS A 422 -25.52 -0.83 21.47
N ALA A 423 -24.62 -0.02 20.93
CA ALA A 423 -23.21 -0.35 20.87
C ALA A 423 -22.57 -0.55 22.26
N ARG A 424 -22.93 0.29 23.24
CA ARG A 424 -22.49 0.13 24.65
C ARG A 424 -23.19 -1.02 25.38
N ARG A 425 -24.39 -1.44 24.97
CA ARG A 425 -24.98 -2.70 25.44
C ARG A 425 -24.18 -3.91 24.94
N GLU A 426 -23.73 -3.88 23.68
CA GLU A 426 -22.91 -4.94 23.08
C GLU A 426 -21.49 -4.98 23.66
N MET A 427 -20.88 -3.82 23.92
CA MET A 427 -19.56 -3.65 24.54
C MET A 427 -19.63 -2.72 25.76
N PRO A 428 -20.07 -3.24 26.93
CA PRO A 428 -20.26 -2.44 28.15
C PRO A 428 -18.98 -1.82 28.68
N THR A 429 -19.07 -0.59 29.21
CA THR A 429 -17.96 0.15 29.82
C THR A 429 -17.28 -0.60 30.97
N LYS A 430 -18.00 -1.48 31.68
CA LYS A 430 -17.45 -2.35 32.74
C LYS A 430 -16.37 -3.33 32.27
N ARG A 431 -16.27 -3.60 30.96
CA ARG A 431 -15.21 -4.44 30.39
C ARG A 431 -13.83 -3.81 30.55
N ASN A 432 -13.78 -2.49 30.73
CA ASN A 432 -12.56 -1.70 30.87
C ASN A 432 -11.56 -1.99 29.73
N ASP A 433 -12.08 -2.07 28.51
CA ASP A 433 -11.27 -2.22 27.30
C ASP A 433 -10.32 -1.01 27.19
N THR A 434 -9.06 -1.27 26.81
CA THR A 434 -8.00 -0.25 26.71
C THR A 434 -8.33 0.80 25.67
N ILE A 435 -8.98 0.40 24.56
CA ILE A 435 -9.47 1.29 23.51
C ILE A 435 -10.83 0.80 23.05
N PHE A 436 -11.72 1.74 22.77
CA PHE A 436 -12.99 1.50 22.13
C PHE A 436 -13.12 2.42 20.92
N ALA A 437 -13.16 1.84 19.73
CA ALA A 437 -13.42 2.53 18.48
C ALA A 437 -14.83 2.21 17.96
N TYR A 438 -15.51 3.23 17.47
CA TYR A 438 -16.88 3.14 16.96
C TYR A 438 -17.03 3.95 15.68
N LEU A 439 -17.57 3.31 14.64
CA LEU A 439 -17.97 3.91 13.38
C LEU A 439 -19.50 3.81 13.30
N SER A 440 -20.20 4.93 13.52
CA SER A 440 -21.66 5.00 13.54
C SER A 440 -22.27 4.90 12.12
N ASP A 441 -23.55 4.55 12.03
CA ASP A 441 -24.34 4.69 10.80
C ASP A 441 -24.28 6.12 10.26
N ALA A 442 -24.41 7.12 11.13
CA ALA A 442 -24.36 8.53 10.73
C ALA A 442 -23.01 8.91 10.10
N PHE A 443 -21.89 8.45 10.66
CA PHE A 443 -20.56 8.66 10.10
C PHE A 443 -20.42 7.98 8.73
N LEU A 444 -20.80 6.71 8.63
CA LEU A 444 -20.72 5.96 7.37
C LEU A 444 -21.64 6.55 6.27
N ARG A 445 -22.83 7.03 6.63
CA ARG A 445 -23.71 7.79 5.73
C ARG A 445 -23.11 9.12 5.33
N ASN A 446 -22.38 9.81 6.23
CA ASN A 446 -21.67 11.03 5.89
C ASN A 446 -20.59 10.78 4.81
N LEU A 447 -19.81 9.69 4.94
CA LEU A 447 -18.82 9.30 3.92
C LEU A 447 -19.45 8.94 2.56
N ALA A 448 -20.69 8.47 2.57
CA ALA A 448 -21.46 8.16 1.37
C ALA A 448 -22.35 9.32 0.90
N SER A 449 -22.28 10.48 1.54
CA SER A 449 -23.11 11.63 1.21
C SER A 449 -22.66 12.29 -0.11
N PRO A 450 -23.57 12.94 -0.85
CA PRO A 450 -23.22 13.59 -2.11
C PRO A 450 -22.22 14.72 -1.92
N HIS A 451 -22.38 15.52 -0.84
CA HIS A 451 -21.41 16.56 -0.48
C HIS A 451 -20.02 15.98 -0.31
N TYR A 452 -19.88 14.94 0.52
CA TYR A 452 -18.59 14.35 0.81
C TYR A 452 -17.94 13.71 -0.42
N ARG A 453 -18.70 12.92 -1.18
CA ARG A 453 -18.17 12.21 -2.36
C ARG A 453 -17.70 13.17 -3.45
N VAL A 454 -18.46 14.23 -3.70
CA VAL A 454 -18.10 15.24 -4.72
C VAL A 454 -16.86 16.02 -4.28
N GLU A 455 -16.83 16.53 -3.06
CA GLU A 455 -15.67 17.30 -2.59
C GLU A 455 -14.42 16.43 -2.48
N MET A 456 -14.55 15.17 -2.06
CA MET A 456 -13.43 14.22 -2.05
C MET A 456 -12.85 14.02 -3.45
N ALA A 457 -13.70 13.82 -4.46
CA ALA A 457 -13.26 13.68 -5.84
C ALA A 457 -12.54 14.95 -6.34
N ARG A 458 -13.05 16.15 -6.01
CA ARG A 458 -12.41 17.43 -6.37
C ARG A 458 -11.05 17.61 -5.69
N ARG A 459 -10.93 17.23 -4.40
CA ARG A 459 -9.66 17.23 -3.62
C ARG A 459 -8.63 16.30 -4.25
N LEU A 460 -9.00 15.04 -4.51
CA LEU A 460 -8.11 14.08 -5.16
C LEU A 460 -7.67 14.55 -6.54
N ARG A 461 -8.59 15.14 -7.32
CA ARG A 461 -8.25 15.75 -8.61
C ARG A 461 -7.31 16.93 -8.44
N SER A 462 -7.44 17.71 -7.37
CA SER A 462 -6.50 18.78 -7.05
C SER A 462 -5.10 18.25 -6.79
N ALA A 463 -4.97 17.26 -5.90
CA ALA A 463 -3.68 16.62 -5.61
C ALA A 463 -3.02 16.03 -6.87
N VAL A 464 -3.78 15.28 -7.68
CA VAL A 464 -3.30 14.69 -8.93
C VAL A 464 -2.84 15.75 -9.92
N GLU A 465 -3.64 16.78 -10.18
CA GLU A 465 -3.29 17.80 -11.17
C GLU A 465 -2.11 18.66 -10.72
N MET A 466 -1.91 18.89 -9.42
CA MET A 466 -0.69 19.51 -8.89
C MET A 466 0.56 18.69 -9.24
N ASP A 467 0.49 17.37 -9.10
CA ASP A 467 1.58 16.47 -9.46
C ASP A 467 1.83 16.48 -10.98
N LEU A 468 0.77 16.38 -11.79
CA LEU A 468 0.86 16.40 -13.26
C LEU A 468 1.41 17.73 -13.79
N LEU A 469 0.97 18.86 -13.23
CA LEU A 469 1.50 20.18 -13.59
C LEU A 469 2.98 20.32 -13.24
N THR A 470 3.40 19.78 -12.09
CA THR A 470 4.82 19.76 -11.70
C THR A 470 5.64 18.94 -12.70
N LEU A 471 5.19 17.72 -13.02
CA LEU A 471 5.85 16.86 -14.01
C LEU A 471 5.90 17.50 -15.40
N ALA A 472 4.81 18.17 -15.82
CA ALA A 472 4.74 18.85 -17.10
C ALA A 472 5.69 20.05 -17.19
N ARG A 473 5.84 20.83 -16.11
CA ARG A 473 6.84 21.91 -16.05
C ARG A 473 8.27 21.37 -16.14
N LEU A 474 8.55 20.22 -15.51
CA LEU A 474 9.85 19.56 -15.61
C LEU A 474 10.11 19.06 -17.02
N ALA A 475 9.14 18.40 -17.65
CA ALA A 475 9.24 17.95 -19.04
C ALA A 475 9.44 19.12 -20.01
N ALA A 476 8.66 20.20 -19.86
CA ALA A 476 8.81 21.40 -20.67
C ALA A 476 10.19 22.04 -20.50
N LYS A 477 10.69 22.13 -19.26
CA LYS A 477 12.05 22.63 -18.96
C LYS A 477 13.14 21.75 -19.57
N ALA A 478 13.02 20.42 -19.46
CA ALA A 478 13.94 19.46 -20.06
C ALA A 478 14.00 19.61 -21.60
N GLU A 479 12.85 19.92 -22.18
CA GLU A 479 12.71 20.27 -23.60
C GLU A 479 12.97 21.76 -23.87
N GLY A 480 13.51 22.57 -22.97
CA GLY A 480 13.77 23.99 -23.24
C GLY A 480 12.55 24.78 -23.75
N ILE A 481 11.34 24.33 -23.45
CA ILE A 481 10.07 25.01 -23.77
C ILE A 481 9.68 25.84 -22.55
N ALA A 482 9.52 27.15 -22.75
CA ALA A 482 9.19 28.10 -21.70
C ALA A 482 7.68 28.12 -21.39
N ALA A 483 7.08 26.95 -21.10
CA ALA A 483 5.68 26.83 -20.67
C ALA A 483 5.59 26.81 -19.14
N ARG A 484 4.79 27.70 -18.56
CA ARG A 484 4.65 27.87 -17.09
C ARG A 484 3.21 27.77 -16.61
N SER A 485 2.24 28.22 -17.42
CA SER A 485 0.83 28.13 -17.06
C SER A 485 0.21 26.79 -17.49
N PRO A 486 -0.87 26.31 -16.83
CA PRO A 486 -1.59 25.11 -17.27
C PRO A 486 -1.97 25.15 -18.77
N ARG A 487 -2.41 26.31 -19.25
CA ARG A 487 -2.78 26.53 -20.65
C ARG A 487 -1.59 26.40 -21.60
N GLU A 488 -0.47 27.05 -21.29
CA GLU A 488 0.75 26.92 -22.11
C GLU A 488 1.26 25.47 -22.17
N LEU A 489 1.19 24.74 -21.06
CA LEU A 489 1.59 23.35 -20.99
C LEU A 489 0.67 22.45 -21.83
N ALA A 490 -0.64 22.72 -21.80
CA ALA A 490 -1.61 22.01 -22.61
C ALA A 490 -1.46 22.32 -24.12
N ASP A 491 -1.29 23.59 -24.48
CA ASP A 491 -1.06 24.04 -25.87
C ASP A 491 0.22 23.44 -26.45
N ALA A 492 1.26 23.24 -25.63
CA ALA A 492 2.50 22.56 -26.01
C ALA A 492 2.40 21.01 -26.00
N GLY A 493 1.24 20.45 -25.62
CA GLY A 493 0.95 19.02 -25.62
C GLY A 493 1.48 18.25 -24.41
N PHE A 494 1.96 18.92 -23.36
CA PHE A 494 2.45 18.27 -22.14
C PHE A 494 1.32 17.76 -21.23
N LEU A 495 0.12 18.32 -21.38
CA LEU A 495 -1.08 17.98 -20.62
C LEU A 495 -2.33 18.04 -21.51
N PRO A 496 -3.47 17.44 -21.09
CA PRO A 496 -4.75 17.66 -21.76
C PRO A 496 -5.23 19.11 -21.71
N ALA A 497 -6.08 19.50 -22.67
CA ALA A 497 -6.59 20.87 -22.79
C ALA A 497 -7.51 21.31 -21.65
N ASP A 498 -8.14 20.37 -20.96
CA ASP A 498 -9.09 20.55 -19.85
C ASP A 498 -8.42 20.45 -18.47
N ILE A 499 -7.09 20.36 -18.42
CA ILE A 499 -6.34 20.30 -17.15
C ILE A 499 -6.54 21.58 -16.33
N ALA A 500 -6.67 21.45 -15.01
CA ALA A 500 -6.82 22.57 -14.08
C ALA A 500 -8.03 23.47 -14.34
N VAL A 501 -9.03 23.00 -15.11
CA VAL A 501 -10.35 23.66 -15.22
C VAL A 501 -11.26 23.11 -14.14
N ARG A 502 -11.80 23.99 -13.29
CA ARG A 502 -12.52 23.61 -12.08
C ARG A 502 -13.96 24.13 -12.08
N PRO A 503 -14.94 23.29 -11.73
CA PRO A 503 -16.35 23.69 -11.68
C PRO A 503 -16.67 24.64 -10.50
N ASP A 504 -15.84 24.66 -9.47
CA ASP A 504 -15.96 25.52 -8.28
C ASP A 504 -15.19 26.84 -8.39
N GLY A 505 -14.59 27.13 -9.56
CA GLY A 505 -13.80 28.34 -9.80
C GLY A 505 -12.42 28.36 -9.13
N SER A 506 -12.04 27.32 -8.38
CA SER A 506 -10.70 27.18 -7.80
C SER A 506 -9.63 27.07 -8.90
N ARG A 507 -8.40 27.44 -8.57
CA ARG A 507 -7.27 27.42 -9.50
C ARG A 507 -6.05 26.84 -8.83
N ILE A 508 -5.24 26.10 -9.60
CA ILE A 508 -3.90 25.72 -9.15
C ILE A 508 -2.97 26.90 -9.41
N VAL A 509 -2.36 27.40 -8.34
CA VAL A 509 -1.42 28.52 -8.34
C VAL A 509 -0.06 28.00 -7.90
N PHE A 510 1.01 28.66 -8.34
CA PHE A 510 2.36 28.34 -7.91
C PHE A 510 2.88 29.42 -6.96
N THR A 511 3.52 28.99 -5.88
CA THR A 511 4.35 29.84 -5.03
C THR A 511 5.60 30.33 -5.79
N ASP A 512 6.30 31.33 -5.25
CA ASP A 512 7.57 31.81 -5.80
C ASP A 512 8.65 30.71 -5.88
N GLU A 513 8.61 29.78 -4.92
CA GLU A 513 9.45 28.58 -4.87
C GLU A 513 9.01 27.48 -5.86
N GLY A 514 7.97 27.73 -6.67
CA GLY A 514 7.49 26.83 -7.71
C GLY A 514 6.62 25.66 -7.21
N ARG A 515 6.21 25.66 -5.94
CA ARG A 515 5.27 24.65 -5.40
C ARG A 515 3.82 24.96 -5.81
N PRO A 516 3.06 23.99 -6.33
CA PRO A 516 1.64 24.18 -6.62
C PRO A 516 0.78 24.15 -5.34
N PHE A 517 -0.29 24.93 -5.32
CA PHE A 517 -1.33 24.91 -4.29
C PHE A 517 -2.70 25.24 -4.92
N ASP A 518 -3.78 24.79 -4.29
CA ASP A 518 -5.15 25.05 -4.72
C ASP A 518 -5.64 26.32 -4.03
N SER A 519 -6.14 27.29 -4.81
CA SER A 519 -6.57 28.59 -4.29
C SER A 519 -7.73 28.52 -3.29
N LEU A 520 -8.50 27.44 -3.30
CA LEU A 520 -9.59 27.18 -2.35
C LEU A 520 -9.13 26.22 -1.24
N ARG A 521 -8.52 25.10 -1.61
CA ARG A 521 -8.25 23.99 -0.68
C ARG A 521 -6.93 24.13 0.07
N GLY A 522 -5.93 24.80 -0.49
CA GLY A 522 -4.61 24.97 0.11
C GLY A 522 -3.55 24.01 -0.44
N GLY A 523 -2.55 23.69 0.39
CA GLY A 523 -1.37 22.91 0.01
C GLY A 523 -1.63 21.39 -0.05
N ARG A 524 -0.82 20.69 -0.84
CA ARG A 524 -0.86 19.21 -0.89
C ARG A 524 -0.61 18.62 0.50
N GLY A 525 -1.50 17.72 0.91
CA GLY A 525 -1.42 17.04 2.20
C GLY A 525 -1.89 17.89 3.39
N SER A 526 -2.38 19.09 3.12
CA SER A 526 -2.97 20.01 4.08
C SER A 526 -4.22 20.68 3.50
N PHE A 527 -5.00 19.98 2.67
CA PHE A 527 -6.22 20.58 2.15
C PHE A 527 -7.20 20.90 3.29
N LEU A 528 -8.06 21.89 3.03
CA LEU A 528 -9.23 22.11 3.85
C LEU A 528 -10.00 20.79 4.01
N PRO A 529 -10.39 20.44 5.24
CA PRO A 529 -11.23 19.27 5.47
C PRO A 529 -12.54 19.38 4.69
N VAL A 530 -13.08 18.24 4.20
CA VAL A 530 -14.33 18.20 3.44
C VAL A 530 -15.47 19.02 4.08
N PRO A 531 -15.74 18.90 5.40
CA PRO A 531 -16.83 19.66 6.04
C PRO A 531 -16.65 21.18 6.01
N ASP A 532 -15.43 21.67 5.81
CA ASP A 532 -15.11 23.10 5.76
C ASP A 532 -15.25 23.68 4.33
N VAL A 533 -15.52 22.84 3.32
CA VAL A 533 -15.68 23.28 1.92
C VAL A 533 -17.15 23.18 1.49
N PRO A 534 -17.83 24.31 1.21
CA PRO A 534 -19.22 24.29 0.76
C PRO A 534 -19.33 23.77 -0.69
N VAL A 535 -20.26 22.84 -0.93
CA VAL A 535 -20.61 22.37 -2.28
C VAL A 535 -22.05 22.81 -2.58
N GLN A 536 -22.19 23.94 -3.27
CA GLN A 536 -23.50 24.53 -3.59
C GLN A 536 -24.13 23.94 -4.85
N ALA A 537 -23.30 23.60 -5.83
CA ALA A 537 -23.71 23.03 -7.11
C ALA A 537 -22.68 22.01 -7.60
N VAL A 538 -23.14 21.10 -8.45
CA VAL A 538 -22.36 20.05 -9.06
C VAL A 538 -22.48 20.10 -10.58
N THR A 539 -21.52 19.51 -11.28
CA THR A 539 -21.63 19.25 -12.71
C THR A 539 -22.57 18.06 -12.96
N ALA A 540 -23.14 17.97 -14.17
CA ALA A 540 -23.92 16.80 -14.58
C ALA A 540 -23.13 15.49 -14.42
N ARG A 541 -21.82 15.53 -14.72
CA ARG A 541 -20.93 14.38 -14.55
C ARG A 541 -20.74 13.99 -13.09
N GLU A 542 -20.53 14.95 -12.19
CA GLU A 542 -20.42 14.68 -10.75
C GLU A 542 -21.71 14.09 -10.19
N ALA A 543 -22.88 14.55 -10.66
CA ALA A 543 -24.17 13.98 -10.29
C ALA A 543 -24.31 12.54 -10.79
N ASP A 544 -23.95 12.26 -12.04
CA ASP A 544 -23.95 10.90 -12.61
C ASP A 544 -22.97 9.96 -11.89
N ASP A 545 -21.78 10.45 -11.55
CA ASP A 545 -20.75 9.68 -10.84
C ASP A 545 -21.22 9.32 -9.43
N TYR A 546 -21.85 10.27 -8.73
CA TYR A 546 -22.48 10.00 -7.45
C TYR A 546 -23.65 9.03 -7.57
N ALA A 547 -24.50 9.15 -8.60
CA ALA A 547 -25.60 8.23 -8.81
C ALA A 547 -25.11 6.79 -9.02
N ARG A 548 -24.09 6.59 -9.88
CA ARG A 548 -23.46 5.27 -10.09
C ARG A 548 -22.83 4.71 -8.83
N PHE A 549 -22.11 5.54 -8.07
CA PHE A 549 -21.56 5.15 -6.77
C PHE A 549 -22.67 4.71 -5.81
N SER A 550 -23.72 5.53 -5.68
CA SER A 550 -24.82 5.31 -4.75
C SER A 550 -25.60 4.04 -5.07
N ASP A 551 -25.83 3.76 -6.35
CA ASP A 551 -26.50 2.54 -6.80
C ASP A 551 -25.63 1.30 -6.58
N ALA A 552 -24.33 1.36 -6.90
CA ALA A 552 -23.39 0.28 -6.62
C ALA A 552 -23.25 0.00 -5.11
N PHE A 553 -23.22 1.07 -4.31
CA PHE A 553 -23.19 0.98 -2.86
C PHE A 553 -24.45 0.32 -2.29
N ARG A 554 -25.65 0.78 -2.72
CA ARG A 554 -26.93 0.19 -2.29
C ARG A 554 -27.08 -1.26 -2.74
N ALA A 555 -26.57 -1.61 -3.92
CA ALA A 555 -26.55 -2.98 -4.41
C ALA A 555 -25.66 -3.89 -3.56
N THR A 556 -24.54 -3.37 -3.05
CA THR A 556 -23.53 -4.16 -2.30
C THR A 556 -23.81 -4.24 -0.81
N LEU A 557 -23.93 -3.08 -0.14
CA LEU A 557 -24.01 -2.98 1.33
C LEU A 557 -25.47 -2.85 1.81
N GLY A 558 -26.34 -2.25 1.00
CA GLY A 558 -27.75 -2.01 1.35
C GLY A 558 -27.95 -0.85 2.33
N GLN A 559 -27.33 -0.93 3.52
CA GLN A 559 -27.34 0.11 4.56
C GLN A 559 -25.94 0.31 5.13
N ALA A 560 -25.72 1.41 5.84
CA ALA A 560 -24.48 1.68 6.54
C ALA A 560 -24.45 0.92 7.88
N GLU A 561 -23.74 -0.20 7.92
CA GLU A 561 -23.69 -1.07 9.10
C GLU A 561 -22.60 -0.59 10.09
N PRO A 562 -22.94 -0.24 11.34
CA PRO A 562 -21.97 0.32 12.28
C PRO A 562 -20.95 -0.71 12.77
N ILE A 563 -19.74 -0.23 13.03
CA ILE A 563 -18.59 -1.06 13.39
C ILE A 563 -18.10 -0.68 14.78
N LEU A 564 -17.98 -1.66 15.66
CA LEU A 564 -17.43 -1.54 17.00
C LEU A 564 -16.12 -2.30 17.08
N ILE A 565 -15.08 -1.72 17.66
CA ILE A 565 -13.79 -2.37 17.85
C ILE A 565 -13.31 -2.08 19.28
N ALA A 566 -13.03 -3.14 20.03
CA ALA A 566 -12.45 -3.06 21.37
C ALA A 566 -11.06 -3.69 21.38
N LEU A 567 -10.09 -2.99 21.94
CA LEU A 567 -8.75 -3.52 22.18
C LEU A 567 -8.50 -3.61 23.69
N ARG A 568 -7.94 -4.72 24.13
CA ARG A 568 -7.53 -4.93 25.52
C ARG A 568 -6.11 -5.45 25.60
N ARG A 569 -5.31 -4.82 26.46
CA ARG A 569 -3.96 -5.25 26.80
C ARG A 569 -3.94 -6.14 28.04
N GLU A 570 -3.16 -7.22 27.98
CA GLU A 570 -2.84 -8.10 29.11
C GLU A 570 -1.32 -8.32 29.19
N ALA A 571 -0.71 -8.04 30.36
CA ALA A 571 0.73 -8.18 30.59
C ALA A 571 1.11 -9.64 30.93
N GLY A 572 2.27 -10.09 30.41
CA GLY A 572 2.56 -11.50 30.21
C GLY A 572 3.49 -12.20 31.22
N ASP A 573 3.07 -12.37 32.47
CA ASP A 573 3.71 -13.35 33.38
C ASP A 573 3.09 -14.76 33.27
N GLN A 574 1.98 -14.93 32.54
CA GLN A 574 1.22 -16.19 32.47
C GLN A 574 0.76 -16.57 31.04
N LEU A 575 1.58 -16.32 30.02
CA LEU A 575 1.21 -16.61 28.63
C LEU A 575 1.29 -18.11 28.31
N LYS A 576 0.22 -18.85 28.65
CA LYS A 576 -0.07 -20.19 28.12
C LYS A 576 -0.67 -20.09 26.71
N PHE A 577 0.16 -19.79 25.72
CA PHE A 577 -0.14 -20.23 24.36
C PHE A 577 0.17 -21.75 24.31
N ASP A 578 -0.76 -22.59 23.86
CA ASP A 578 -0.56 -24.05 23.75
C ASP A 578 0.33 -24.41 22.56
N ASP A 579 1.47 -23.74 22.40
CA ASP A 579 2.49 -24.19 21.46
C ASP A 579 3.26 -25.32 22.17
N ARG A 580 2.97 -26.57 21.81
CA ARG A 580 3.54 -27.80 22.40
C ARG A 580 5.05 -27.96 22.15
N ARG A 581 5.75 -26.89 21.77
CA ARG A 581 7.18 -26.84 21.44
C ARG A 581 7.97 -26.10 22.53
N GLU A 582 9.20 -26.55 22.77
CA GLU A 582 10.15 -25.83 23.61
C GLU A 582 10.53 -24.49 22.97
N ARG A 583 10.39 -23.40 23.73
CA ARG A 583 10.56 -22.03 23.23
C ARG A 583 11.99 -21.53 23.44
N PRO A 584 12.55 -20.73 22.51
CA PRO A 584 13.62 -19.81 22.85
C PRO A 584 13.13 -18.85 23.95
N LYS A 585 14.01 -18.44 24.87
CA LYS A 585 13.66 -17.38 25.83
C LYS A 585 13.35 -16.08 25.08
N PRO A 586 12.24 -15.39 25.37
CA PRO A 586 11.96 -14.09 24.77
C PRO A 586 13.10 -13.13 25.13
N GLN A 587 13.46 -12.25 24.20
CA GLN A 587 14.50 -11.23 24.38
C GLN A 587 13.91 -9.94 24.98
N GLY A 588 12.60 -9.74 24.85
CA GLY A 588 11.82 -8.61 25.35
C GLY A 588 10.59 -9.00 26.17
N GLU A 589 9.73 -8.01 26.42
CA GLU A 589 8.49 -8.20 27.19
C GLU A 589 7.40 -8.75 26.28
N LEU A 590 6.73 -9.83 26.71
CA LEU A 590 5.59 -10.38 26.00
C LEU A 590 4.29 -9.71 26.46
N GLU A 591 3.50 -9.30 25.47
CA GLU A 591 2.22 -8.63 25.67
C GLU A 591 1.14 -9.34 24.83
N THR A 592 -0.05 -9.57 25.40
CA THR A 592 -1.21 -10.03 24.64
C THR A 592 -2.14 -8.85 24.36
N VAL A 593 -2.43 -8.65 23.07
CA VAL A 593 -3.42 -7.70 22.58
C VAL A 593 -4.64 -8.48 22.11
N SER A 594 -5.72 -8.39 22.87
CA SER A 594 -7.03 -8.92 22.47
C SER A 594 -7.80 -7.87 21.67
N ILE A 595 -8.26 -8.23 20.48
CA ILE A 595 -9.04 -7.41 19.57
C ILE A 595 -10.41 -8.07 19.41
N GLU A 596 -11.49 -7.34 19.69
CA GLU A 596 -12.85 -7.78 19.40
C GLU A 596 -13.53 -6.75 18.50
N ALA A 597 -13.87 -7.14 17.27
CA ALA A 597 -14.61 -6.33 16.32
C ALA A 597 -16.04 -6.88 16.15
N ARG A 598 -17.03 -6.01 16.09
CA ARG A 598 -18.44 -6.36 15.85
C ARG A 598 -19.08 -5.44 14.83
N VAL A 599 -19.98 -5.99 14.03
CA VAL A 599 -20.93 -5.23 13.23
C VAL A 599 -22.32 -5.52 13.78
N SER A 600 -22.97 -4.49 14.35
CA SER A 600 -24.30 -4.64 14.96
C SER A 600 -25.02 -3.28 15.11
N PRO A 601 -26.28 -3.15 14.62
CA PRO A 601 -27.07 -4.18 13.96
C PRO A 601 -26.53 -4.52 12.55
N PHE A 602 -26.60 -5.80 12.17
CA PHE A 602 -26.13 -6.31 10.89
C PHE A 602 -27.32 -6.73 10.00
N THR A 603 -27.33 -6.29 8.74
CA THR A 603 -28.46 -6.47 7.82
C THR A 603 -28.28 -7.63 6.84
N GLY A 604 -27.08 -8.22 6.79
CA GLY A 604 -26.85 -9.46 6.02
C GLY A 604 -26.33 -9.27 4.60
N ARG A 605 -26.48 -8.09 3.97
CA ARG A 605 -26.17 -7.92 2.53
C ARG A 605 -24.68 -7.93 2.21
N THR A 606 -23.89 -7.16 2.96
CA THR A 606 -22.43 -6.99 2.77
C THR A 606 -21.69 -8.32 2.69
N TYR A 607 -22.02 -9.23 3.59
CA TYR A 607 -21.37 -10.54 3.70
C TYR A 607 -22.29 -11.67 3.25
N ARG A 608 -23.39 -11.39 2.53
CA ARG A 608 -24.37 -12.41 2.13
C ARG A 608 -23.73 -13.56 1.39
N THR A 609 -22.84 -13.27 0.44
CA THR A 609 -22.13 -14.30 -0.34
C THR A 609 -21.22 -15.16 0.53
N ILE A 610 -20.63 -14.59 1.59
CA ILE A 610 -19.83 -15.35 2.56
C ILE A 610 -20.78 -16.14 3.50
N ALA A 611 -21.85 -15.51 3.98
CA ALA A 611 -22.85 -16.09 4.86
C ALA A 611 -23.55 -17.30 4.23
N GLU A 612 -23.94 -17.22 2.96
CA GLU A 612 -24.54 -18.30 2.17
C GLU A 612 -23.56 -19.50 2.01
N ARG A 613 -22.26 -19.24 2.12
CA ARG A 613 -21.19 -20.24 2.03
C ARG A 613 -20.77 -20.81 3.39
N LEU A 614 -21.17 -20.20 4.50
CA LEU A 614 -20.82 -20.67 5.85
C LEU A 614 -21.94 -21.53 6.44
N GLY A 615 -21.55 -22.55 7.21
CA GLY A 615 -22.46 -23.31 8.06
C GLY A 615 -22.89 -22.50 9.30
N PRO A 616 -23.72 -23.05 10.20
CA PRO A 616 -24.02 -22.38 11.47
C PRO A 616 -22.76 -22.21 12.32
N ALA A 617 -22.74 -21.20 13.21
CA ALA A 617 -21.68 -21.10 14.21
C ALA A 617 -21.80 -22.26 15.20
N THR A 618 -20.73 -23.04 15.37
CA THR A 618 -20.71 -24.17 16.29
C THR A 618 -19.49 -24.12 17.21
N ARG A 619 -19.54 -24.87 18.31
CA ARG A 619 -18.37 -25.03 19.19
C ARG A 619 -17.40 -26.09 18.68
N GLU A 620 -17.82 -26.91 17.73
CA GLU A 620 -17.03 -27.99 17.18
C GLU A 620 -15.95 -27.44 16.24
N TYR A 621 -14.71 -27.86 16.44
CA TYR A 621 -13.62 -27.60 15.50
C TYR A 621 -12.63 -28.77 15.50
N VAL A 622 -11.79 -28.85 14.47
CA VAL A 622 -10.73 -29.86 14.41
C VAL A 622 -9.54 -29.32 15.16
N GLU A 623 -9.07 -30.06 16.16
CA GLU A 623 -7.87 -29.69 16.91
C GLU A 623 -6.68 -29.62 15.93
N PRO A 624 -5.88 -28.53 15.93
CA PRO A 624 -4.65 -28.45 15.15
C PRO A 624 -3.75 -29.65 15.45
N LEU A 625 -3.15 -30.23 14.40
CA LEU A 625 -2.25 -31.38 14.58
C LEU A 625 -0.93 -30.91 15.19
N ASP A 626 -0.26 -31.81 15.93
CA ASP A 626 1.03 -31.52 16.53
C ASP A 626 2.03 -31.07 15.45
N GLY A 627 2.73 -29.95 15.70
CA GLY A 627 3.70 -29.37 14.77
C GLY A 627 3.13 -28.37 13.76
N ASN A 628 1.80 -28.18 13.71
CA ASN A 628 1.21 -27.12 12.88
C ASN A 628 1.69 -25.73 13.33
N LEU A 629 2.26 -24.97 12.40
CA LEU A 629 2.56 -23.56 12.58
C LEU A 629 1.34 -22.69 12.30
N VAL A 630 0.56 -23.05 11.28
CA VAL A 630 -0.66 -22.34 10.90
C VAL A 630 -1.77 -23.36 10.74
N SER A 631 -2.93 -23.07 11.30
CA SER A 631 -4.13 -23.86 11.14
C SER A 631 -5.34 -22.96 10.91
N LEU A 632 -6.26 -23.43 10.07
CA LEU A 632 -7.54 -22.79 9.84
C LEU A 632 -8.64 -23.85 9.88
N SER A 633 -9.77 -23.55 10.49
CA SER A 633 -10.98 -24.37 10.42
C SER A 633 -12.19 -23.52 10.09
N ALA A 634 -13.05 -23.98 9.18
CA ALA A 634 -14.25 -23.27 8.77
C ALA A 634 -15.46 -24.21 8.63
N HIS A 635 -16.60 -23.82 9.19
CA HIS A 635 -17.91 -24.42 8.94
C HIS A 635 -18.46 -23.87 7.64
N VAL A 636 -18.69 -24.74 6.66
CA VAL A 636 -19.03 -24.35 5.29
C VAL A 636 -20.28 -25.07 4.79
N ARG A 637 -21.02 -24.39 3.93
CA ARG A 637 -22.21 -24.87 3.23
C ARG A 637 -22.05 -24.52 1.75
N ASN A 638 -22.35 -25.45 0.83
CA ASN A 638 -22.37 -25.17 -0.61
C ASN A 638 -21.10 -24.48 -1.16
N VAL A 639 -19.92 -24.90 -0.70
CA VAL A 639 -18.64 -24.31 -1.13
C VAL A 639 -18.02 -25.11 -2.27
N ASP A 640 -17.81 -24.44 -3.40
CA ASP A 640 -16.83 -24.89 -4.40
C ASP A 640 -15.42 -24.67 -3.84
N LEU A 641 -14.72 -25.77 -3.55
CA LEU A 641 -13.35 -25.74 -3.05
C LEU A 641 -12.42 -24.93 -3.94
N ARG A 642 -12.64 -24.81 -5.26
CA ARG A 642 -11.82 -23.96 -6.13
C ARG A 642 -11.85 -22.51 -5.68
N SER A 643 -13.05 -21.99 -5.43
CA SER A 643 -13.27 -20.61 -5.02
C SER A 643 -12.87 -20.36 -3.56
N ALA A 644 -13.09 -21.34 -2.68
CA ALA A 644 -12.69 -21.22 -1.28
C ALA A 644 -11.18 -21.36 -1.10
N PHE A 645 -10.50 -22.29 -1.78
CA PHE A 645 -9.03 -22.36 -1.75
C PHE A 645 -8.39 -21.12 -2.35
N ALA A 646 -8.89 -20.64 -3.50
CA ALA A 646 -8.36 -19.43 -4.12
C ALA A 646 -8.55 -18.19 -3.24
N GLY A 647 -9.72 -18.05 -2.59
CA GLY A 647 -9.98 -16.96 -1.64
C GLY A 647 -9.22 -17.08 -0.32
N MET A 648 -9.12 -18.29 0.24
CA MET A 648 -8.46 -18.58 1.51
C MET A 648 -6.95 -18.47 1.44
N LEU A 649 -6.34 -18.83 0.29
CA LEU A 649 -4.91 -18.64 0.04
C LEU A 649 -4.60 -17.26 -0.56
N GLY A 650 -5.53 -16.67 -1.33
CA GLY A 650 -5.39 -15.31 -1.86
C GLY A 650 -5.38 -14.23 -0.78
N GLY A 651 -5.99 -14.47 0.39
CA GLY A 651 -5.88 -13.62 1.57
C GLY A 651 -4.47 -13.57 2.19
N LEU A 652 -3.59 -14.52 1.85
CA LEU A 652 -2.17 -14.54 2.23
C LEU A 652 -1.25 -13.91 1.15
N GLY A 653 -1.85 -13.17 0.19
CA GLY A 653 -1.18 -12.53 -0.94
C GLY A 653 -1.20 -13.38 -2.21
N GLU A 654 -0.89 -12.77 -3.36
CA GLU A 654 -0.70 -13.47 -4.65
C GLU A 654 0.47 -14.46 -4.56
N GLY A 655 0.18 -15.64 -4.00
CA GLY A 655 1.18 -16.64 -3.65
C GLY A 655 1.45 -17.65 -4.77
N PRO A 656 2.60 -18.35 -4.69
CA PRO A 656 2.98 -19.46 -5.57
C PRO A 656 1.87 -20.48 -5.84
N LEU A 657 1.08 -20.81 -4.81
CA LEU A 657 0.01 -21.81 -4.85
C LEU A 657 -1.14 -21.44 -5.80
N GLY A 658 -1.58 -20.17 -5.78
CA GLY A 658 -2.73 -19.72 -6.57
C GLY A 658 -2.47 -19.76 -8.08
N GLU A 659 -1.29 -19.28 -8.50
CA GLU A 659 -0.84 -19.35 -9.90
C GLU A 659 -0.60 -20.78 -10.37
N VAL A 660 -0.03 -21.63 -9.51
CA VAL A 660 0.25 -23.02 -9.87
C VAL A 660 -1.05 -23.77 -10.16
N LEU A 661 -2.06 -23.62 -9.30
CA LEU A 661 -3.37 -24.24 -9.48
C LEU A 661 -4.14 -23.68 -10.68
N GLY A 662 -4.03 -22.37 -10.95
CA GLY A 662 -4.65 -21.74 -12.12
C GLY A 662 -4.09 -22.23 -13.47
N ASN A 663 -2.78 -22.48 -13.54
CA ASN A 663 -2.12 -22.92 -14.77
C ASN A 663 -2.26 -24.43 -15.05
N LEU A 664 -2.57 -25.25 -14.05
CA LEU A 664 -2.64 -26.71 -14.18
C LEU A 664 -3.93 -27.23 -14.85
N ARG A 665 -4.92 -26.38 -15.16
CA ARG A 665 -6.13 -26.78 -15.89
C ARG A 665 -6.55 -25.74 -16.94
N GLY A 666 -6.11 -25.94 -18.18
CA GLY A 666 -6.68 -25.29 -19.36
C GLY A 666 -8.08 -25.82 -19.67
N GLY A 667 -9.11 -25.19 -19.12
CA GLY A 667 -10.50 -25.51 -19.45
C GLY A 667 -11.50 -24.88 -18.49
N ALA A 668 -12.36 -24.00 -19.03
CA ALA A 668 -13.51 -23.44 -18.31
C ALA A 668 -14.56 -24.54 -18.09
N VAL A 669 -14.42 -25.33 -17.02
CA VAL A 669 -15.52 -26.15 -16.52
C VAL A 669 -16.44 -25.23 -15.72
N ARG A 670 -17.66 -25.01 -16.22
CA ARG A 670 -18.71 -24.27 -15.50
C ARG A 670 -18.89 -24.90 -14.12
N PRO A 671 -18.93 -24.11 -13.02
CA PRO A 671 -19.30 -24.65 -11.72
C PRO A 671 -20.74 -25.16 -11.81
N GLU A 672 -20.94 -26.46 -11.67
CA GLU A 672 -22.26 -27.04 -11.45
C GLU A 672 -22.74 -26.60 -10.07
N ALA A 673 -23.99 -26.12 -9.97
CA ALA A 673 -24.57 -25.72 -8.71
C ALA A 673 -24.65 -26.95 -7.77
N PRO A 674 -24.15 -26.88 -6.53
CA PRO A 674 -24.24 -28.00 -5.61
C PRO A 674 -25.71 -28.33 -5.30
N PRO A 675 -26.04 -29.61 -5.07
CA PRO A 675 -27.41 -30.02 -4.77
C PRO A 675 -27.92 -29.35 -3.46
N PRO A 676 -29.21 -28.98 -3.39
CA PRO A 676 -29.77 -28.13 -2.33
C PRO A 676 -29.70 -28.69 -0.89
N ASP A 677 -29.41 -29.99 -0.72
CA ASP A 677 -29.51 -30.72 0.56
C ASP A 677 -28.16 -30.97 1.29
N GLU A 678 -27.07 -30.30 0.93
CA GLU A 678 -25.81 -30.48 1.66
C GLU A 678 -25.86 -29.90 3.09
N ARG A 679 -25.72 -30.80 4.07
CA ARG A 679 -25.47 -30.47 5.48
C ARG A 679 -24.18 -29.63 5.59
N SER A 680 -24.13 -28.71 6.55
CA SER A 680 -22.92 -27.96 6.88
C SER A 680 -21.79 -28.91 7.29
N ARG A 681 -20.57 -28.63 6.83
CA ARG A 681 -19.39 -29.46 7.11
C ARG A 681 -18.26 -28.62 7.67
N LEU A 682 -17.37 -29.26 8.41
CA LEU A 682 -16.17 -28.63 8.93
C LEU A 682 -15.00 -28.91 7.99
N MET A 683 -14.49 -27.87 7.35
CA MET A 683 -13.23 -27.90 6.60
C MET A 683 -12.10 -27.42 7.51
N PHE A 684 -10.91 -27.98 7.32
CA PHE A 684 -9.72 -27.56 8.06
C PHE A 684 -8.47 -27.67 7.20
N VAL A 685 -7.50 -26.82 7.50
CA VAL A 685 -6.20 -26.74 6.84
C VAL A 685 -5.14 -26.61 7.90
N GLY A 686 -4.02 -27.33 7.74
CA GLY A 686 -2.85 -27.18 8.58
C GLY A 686 -1.58 -27.12 7.75
N LEU A 687 -0.64 -26.30 8.21
CA LEU A 687 0.68 -26.10 7.64
C LEU A 687 1.72 -26.32 8.74
N ASP A 688 2.56 -27.33 8.57
CA ASP A 688 3.71 -27.56 9.45
C ASP A 688 4.90 -26.68 9.07
N ASP A 689 5.95 -26.73 9.90
CA ASP A 689 7.23 -26.12 9.55
C ASP A 689 7.85 -26.79 8.32
N PHE A 690 8.39 -25.99 7.41
CA PHE A 690 9.04 -26.48 6.21
C PHE A 690 10.19 -25.59 5.78
N ALA A 691 11.25 -26.22 5.29
CA ALA A 691 12.31 -25.52 4.57
C ALA A 691 11.77 -25.12 3.20
N GLY A 692 11.32 -23.87 3.05
CA GLY A 692 11.00 -23.30 1.75
C GLY A 692 12.19 -23.40 0.77
N PRO A 693 12.00 -23.11 -0.52
CA PRO A 693 13.05 -23.27 -1.52
C PRO A 693 14.25 -22.39 -1.19
N VAL A 694 15.45 -22.89 -1.52
CA VAL A 694 16.77 -22.27 -1.22
C VAL A 694 16.89 -20.82 -1.75
N ALA A 695 16.09 -20.44 -2.74
CA ALA A 695 15.92 -19.04 -3.14
C ALA A 695 14.47 -18.79 -3.60
N PRO A 696 13.82 -17.70 -3.13
CA PRO A 696 12.56 -17.25 -3.73
C PRO A 696 12.86 -16.74 -5.14
N GLY A 697 12.59 -17.58 -6.15
CA GLY A 697 12.80 -17.24 -7.55
C GLY A 697 11.48 -17.01 -8.28
N ASP A 698 11.46 -16.04 -9.20
CA ASP A 698 10.30 -15.76 -10.04
C ASP A 698 10.10 -16.85 -11.12
N GLY A 699 9.01 -17.60 -11.03
CA GLY A 699 8.58 -18.53 -12.09
C GLY A 699 7.79 -19.73 -11.57
N PHE A 700 6.93 -20.26 -12.42
CA PHE A 700 6.03 -21.38 -12.10
C PHE A 700 6.75 -22.60 -11.49
N LEU A 701 7.95 -22.97 -11.97
CA LEU A 701 8.69 -24.13 -11.46
C LEU A 701 9.23 -23.94 -10.04
N ASN A 702 9.81 -22.78 -9.72
CA ASN A 702 10.26 -22.47 -8.36
C ASN A 702 9.07 -22.36 -7.40
N LYS A 703 7.99 -21.74 -7.87
CA LYS A 703 6.71 -21.66 -7.16
C LYS A 703 6.15 -23.05 -6.86
N LEU A 704 6.12 -23.94 -7.85
CA LEU A 704 5.70 -25.34 -7.70
C LEU A 704 6.60 -26.12 -6.73
N GLN A 705 7.92 -25.92 -6.78
CA GLN A 705 8.85 -26.57 -5.85
C GLN A 705 8.60 -26.11 -4.41
N ALA A 706 8.34 -24.82 -4.18
CA ALA A 706 7.96 -24.31 -2.87
C ALA A 706 6.70 -24.98 -2.33
N VAL A 707 5.69 -25.15 -3.19
CA VAL A 707 4.46 -25.87 -2.83
C VAL A 707 4.76 -27.31 -2.45
N ARG A 708 5.58 -28.02 -3.22
CA ARG A 708 5.91 -29.44 -2.96
C ARG A 708 6.78 -29.66 -1.72
N GLN A 709 7.41 -28.61 -1.19
CA GLN A 709 8.16 -28.66 0.06
C GLN A 709 7.29 -28.26 1.25
N ALA A 710 6.14 -27.62 1.03
CA ALA A 710 5.23 -27.23 2.08
C ALA A 710 4.47 -28.47 2.59
N ASN A 711 4.65 -28.76 3.88
CA ASN A 711 3.86 -29.76 4.60
C ASN A 711 2.45 -29.21 4.88
N LEU A 712 1.66 -29.12 3.81
CA LEU A 712 0.28 -28.63 3.80
C LEU A 712 -0.70 -29.80 3.66
N TYR A 713 -1.76 -29.78 4.46
CA TYR A 713 -2.90 -30.66 4.29
C TYR A 713 -4.22 -29.92 4.43
N VAL A 714 -5.26 -30.45 3.77
CA VAL A 714 -6.63 -29.93 3.81
C VAL A 714 -7.58 -31.09 4.02
N GLY A 715 -8.47 -30.99 4.99
CA GLY A 715 -9.45 -32.03 5.29
C GLY A 715 -10.87 -31.54 5.51
N SER A 716 -11.78 -32.50 5.58
CA SER A 716 -13.20 -32.32 5.91
C SER A 716 -13.71 -33.39 6.88
N TRP A 717 -14.74 -33.03 7.65
CA TRP A 717 -15.49 -33.91 8.56
C TRP A 717 -16.99 -33.59 8.51
N PRO A 718 -17.91 -34.57 8.62
CA PRO A 718 -17.72 -36.03 8.70
C PRO A 718 -17.66 -36.77 7.34
N GLU A 719 -17.84 -36.08 6.21
CA GLU A 719 -17.84 -36.69 4.87
C GLU A 719 -16.89 -35.96 3.90
N ALA A 720 -16.44 -36.67 2.85
CA ALA A 720 -15.53 -36.18 1.82
C ALA A 720 -16.13 -35.13 0.84
N GLY A 721 -17.46 -34.97 0.80
CA GLY A 721 -18.24 -34.37 -0.30
C GLY A 721 -17.53 -33.34 -1.20
N PRO A 722 -17.19 -32.13 -0.72
CA PRO A 722 -16.54 -31.10 -1.54
C PRO A 722 -15.14 -31.49 -2.03
N ILE A 723 -14.34 -32.14 -1.16
CA ILE A 723 -13.00 -32.64 -1.47
C ILE A 723 -13.10 -33.74 -2.52
N ALA A 724 -14.03 -34.69 -2.34
CA ALA A 724 -14.30 -35.74 -3.32
C ALA A 724 -14.68 -35.16 -4.70
N ARG A 725 -15.59 -34.18 -4.78
CA ARG A 725 -15.96 -33.51 -6.05
C ARG A 725 -14.82 -32.72 -6.68
N PHE A 726 -14.08 -31.94 -5.88
CA PHE A 726 -12.92 -31.19 -6.37
C PHE A 726 -11.87 -32.10 -7.01
N LEU A 727 -11.69 -33.28 -6.41
CA LEU A 727 -10.77 -34.32 -6.87
C LEU A 727 -11.37 -35.24 -7.95
N GLY A 728 -12.62 -35.05 -8.37
CA GLY A 728 -13.27 -35.91 -9.37
C GLY A 728 -13.54 -37.34 -8.87
N LEU A 729 -13.60 -37.53 -7.56
CA LEU A 729 -13.93 -38.77 -6.89
C LEU A 729 -15.46 -38.86 -6.77
N ASP A 730 -16.17 -38.97 -7.91
CA ASP A 730 -17.65 -39.05 -7.98
C ASP A 730 -18.22 -40.38 -7.46
N ARG A 731 -17.43 -41.15 -6.70
CA ARG A 731 -17.87 -42.36 -5.99
C ARG A 731 -17.76 -42.13 -4.49
N PRO A 732 -18.79 -42.46 -3.70
CA PRO A 732 -18.63 -42.52 -2.25
C PRO A 732 -17.50 -43.52 -1.94
N LEU A 733 -16.44 -43.04 -1.27
CA LEU A 733 -15.39 -43.90 -0.72
C LEU A 733 -16.09 -44.92 0.17
N ALA A 734 -16.09 -46.21 -0.20
CA ALA A 734 -16.87 -47.24 0.47
C ALA A 734 -16.58 -47.27 2.00
N GLU A 735 -17.57 -47.62 2.81
CA GLU A 735 -17.34 -47.99 4.20
C GLU A 735 -16.41 -49.21 4.24
N GLY A 736 -15.23 -49.05 4.84
CA GLY A 736 -14.24 -50.13 4.99
C GLY A 736 -13.02 -50.08 4.06
N GLU A 737 -12.96 -49.22 3.05
CA GLU A 737 -11.79 -49.11 2.13
C GLU A 737 -10.65 -48.19 2.63
N ALA A 738 -10.65 -47.76 3.89
CA ALA A 738 -9.70 -46.75 4.37
C ALA A 738 -8.23 -47.26 4.43
N ALA A 739 -7.50 -46.95 3.36
CA ALA A 739 -6.04 -46.82 3.28
C ALA A 739 -5.73 -45.73 2.23
N PHE A 740 -4.56 -45.12 2.29
CA PHE A 740 -4.16 -44.02 1.40
C PHE A 740 -4.58 -44.22 -0.06
N PHE A 741 -5.11 -43.17 -0.70
CA PHE A 741 -5.50 -43.17 -2.10
C PHE A 741 -4.75 -42.11 -2.90
N ASP A 742 -4.55 -42.39 -4.18
CA ASP A 742 -3.94 -41.49 -5.14
C ASP A 742 -4.93 -40.42 -5.59
N VAL A 743 -4.53 -39.15 -5.46
CA VAL A 743 -5.37 -38.02 -5.87
C VAL A 743 -4.82 -37.39 -7.16
N PHE A 744 -3.57 -36.94 -7.13
CA PHE A 744 -2.84 -36.51 -8.32
C PHE A 744 -1.41 -37.07 -8.26
N PRO A 745 -1.18 -38.31 -8.73
CA PRO A 745 0.12 -38.97 -8.67
C PRO A 745 1.25 -38.14 -9.30
N GLN A 746 0.94 -37.41 -10.38
CA GLN A 746 1.91 -36.56 -11.09
C GLN A 746 2.40 -35.35 -10.27
N LEU A 747 1.59 -34.91 -9.30
CA LEU A 747 1.90 -33.79 -8.41
C LEU A 747 2.30 -34.26 -7.00
N GLY A 748 2.26 -35.57 -6.73
CA GLY A 748 2.50 -36.14 -5.40
C GLY A 748 1.42 -35.80 -4.38
N VAL A 749 0.17 -35.63 -4.82
CA VAL A 749 -0.97 -35.33 -3.92
C VAL A 749 -1.64 -36.64 -3.52
N TRP A 750 -1.78 -36.85 -2.21
CA TRP A 750 -2.30 -38.07 -1.60
C TRP A 750 -3.55 -37.78 -0.76
N GLY A 751 -4.47 -38.73 -0.72
CA GLY A 751 -5.66 -38.69 0.11
C GLY A 751 -5.61 -39.73 1.23
N LEU A 752 -6.18 -39.38 2.38
CA LEU A 752 -6.34 -40.23 3.55
C LEU A 752 -7.81 -40.18 4.01
N LYS A 753 -8.43 -41.34 4.17
CA LYS A 753 -9.68 -41.51 4.92
C LYS A 753 -9.33 -42.10 6.28
N HIS A 754 -9.67 -41.43 7.38
CA HIS A 754 -9.46 -41.92 8.74
C HIS A 754 -10.71 -41.65 9.59
N LYS A 755 -11.45 -42.70 9.95
CA LYS A 755 -12.80 -42.57 10.56
C LYS A 755 -13.68 -41.71 9.64
N ASP A 756 -14.29 -40.66 10.18
CA ASP A 756 -15.12 -39.68 9.46
C ASP A 756 -14.31 -38.53 8.84
N PHE A 757 -12.98 -38.57 8.91
CA PHE A 757 -12.13 -37.56 8.30
C PHE A 757 -11.72 -37.97 6.89
N THR A 758 -11.79 -37.01 5.97
CA THR A 758 -11.12 -37.10 4.66
C THR A 758 -10.11 -35.98 4.56
N VAL A 759 -8.84 -36.31 4.32
CA VAL A 759 -7.73 -35.36 4.28
C VAL A 759 -6.91 -35.56 3.02
N VAL A 760 -6.43 -34.48 2.43
CA VAL A 760 -5.57 -34.45 1.25
C VAL A 760 -4.29 -33.72 1.63
N ALA A 761 -3.14 -34.29 1.32
CA ALA A 761 -1.83 -33.73 1.64
C ALA A 761 -0.82 -33.97 0.51
N LEU A 762 0.26 -33.19 0.54
CA LEU A 762 1.40 -33.34 -0.36
C LEU A 762 2.42 -34.39 0.13
N HIS A 763 2.41 -34.69 1.42
CA HIS A 763 3.35 -35.61 2.08
C HIS A 763 2.57 -36.74 2.75
N LYS A 764 2.71 -37.95 2.19
CA LYS A 764 1.95 -39.14 2.60
C LYS A 764 2.37 -39.63 3.98
N GLU A 765 3.68 -39.75 4.23
CA GLU A 765 4.20 -40.30 5.48
C GLU A 765 3.87 -39.43 6.70
N ASP A 766 4.01 -38.11 6.56
CA ASP A 766 3.75 -37.16 7.64
C ASP A 766 2.29 -37.18 8.09
N LEU A 767 1.35 -37.22 7.14
CA LEU A 767 -0.06 -37.32 7.44
C LEU A 767 -0.43 -38.69 8.05
N ALA A 768 0.25 -39.78 7.65
CA ALA A 768 0.04 -41.11 8.22
C ALA A 768 0.35 -41.13 9.71
N ALA A 769 1.48 -40.51 10.11
CA ALA A 769 1.92 -40.45 11.49
C ALA A 769 0.97 -39.63 12.38
N LYS A 770 0.34 -38.59 11.82
CA LYS A 770 -0.55 -37.67 12.55
C LYS A 770 -2.04 -38.06 12.49
N ALA A 771 -2.42 -39.02 11.65
CA ALA A 771 -3.81 -39.41 11.43
C ALA A 771 -4.58 -39.73 12.74
N GLY A 772 -3.92 -40.38 13.71
CA GLY A 772 -4.51 -40.72 15.00
C GLY A 772 -4.82 -39.52 15.92
N GLN A 773 -4.27 -38.35 15.61
CA GLN A 773 -4.53 -37.10 16.36
C GLN A 773 -5.80 -36.39 15.88
N LEU A 774 -6.31 -36.71 14.68
CA LEU A 774 -7.51 -36.10 14.11
C LEU A 774 -8.73 -36.35 15.01
N ARG A 775 -9.22 -35.28 15.62
CA ARG A 775 -10.38 -35.29 16.49
C ARG A 775 -11.13 -33.96 16.41
N VAL A 776 -12.45 -34.05 16.54
CA VAL A 776 -13.29 -32.88 16.78
C VAL A 776 -13.31 -32.62 18.28
N VAL A 777 -13.09 -31.36 18.65
CA VAL A 777 -13.12 -30.88 20.04
C VAL A 777 -14.11 -29.75 20.19
N GLU A 778 -14.58 -29.54 21.41
CA GLU A 778 -15.47 -28.43 21.75
C GLU A 778 -14.66 -27.21 22.21
N ALA A 779 -14.94 -26.04 21.60
CA ALA A 779 -14.37 -24.76 22.00
C ALA A 779 -15.27 -24.03 23.02
N ASP A 780 -14.68 -23.06 23.73
CA ASP A 780 -15.40 -22.23 24.71
C ASP A 780 -16.61 -21.47 24.13
N ARG A 781 -16.56 -21.15 22.83
CA ARG A 781 -17.53 -20.28 22.16
C ARG A 781 -17.89 -20.82 20.77
N PRO A 782 -19.12 -20.60 20.29
CA PRO A 782 -19.46 -20.93 18.91
C PRO A 782 -18.76 -20.00 17.92
N ALA A 783 -18.22 -20.56 16.84
CA ALA A 783 -17.64 -19.82 15.72
C ALA A 783 -17.88 -20.55 14.40
N GLN A 784 -17.80 -19.84 13.28
CA GLN A 784 -17.80 -20.43 11.95
C GLN A 784 -16.40 -20.57 11.41
N ILE A 785 -15.50 -19.62 11.71
CA ILE A 785 -14.11 -19.62 11.24
C ILE A 785 -13.21 -19.54 12.46
N ARG A 786 -12.13 -20.33 12.47
CA ARG A 786 -11.03 -20.22 13.42
C ARG A 786 -9.71 -20.22 12.67
N VAL A 787 -8.79 -19.36 13.08
CA VAL A 787 -7.44 -19.26 12.56
C VAL A 787 -6.50 -19.28 13.74
N ARG A 788 -5.43 -20.07 13.64
CA ARG A 788 -4.36 -20.09 14.62
C ARG A 788 -3.02 -20.06 13.89
N ALA A 789 -2.14 -19.17 14.33
CA ALA A 789 -0.74 -19.13 13.92
C ALA A 789 0.13 -19.13 15.18
N GLY A 790 1.03 -20.11 15.28
CA GLY A 790 1.96 -20.26 16.40
C GLY A 790 3.15 -19.30 16.30
N ASP A 791 4.09 -19.45 17.24
CA ASP A 791 5.34 -18.70 17.18
C ASP A 791 6.19 -19.21 16.00
N LEU A 792 6.63 -18.28 15.16
CA LEU A 792 7.46 -18.58 14.01
C LEU A 792 8.95 -18.52 14.36
N THR A 793 9.33 -18.01 15.52
CA THR A 793 10.72 -17.82 15.93
C THR A 793 11.52 -19.12 15.87
N GLY A 794 12.63 -19.12 15.13
CA GLY A 794 13.49 -20.29 14.98
C GLY A 794 12.99 -21.38 14.02
N THR A 795 11.84 -21.19 13.37
CA THR A 795 11.29 -22.14 12.39
C THR A 795 11.91 -21.98 10.99
N HIS A 796 11.86 -23.02 10.17
CA HIS A 796 12.25 -22.93 8.76
C HIS A 796 11.31 -22.02 7.96
N LEU A 797 10.02 -21.99 8.31
CA LEU A 797 9.05 -21.06 7.74
C LEU A 797 9.45 -19.61 8.02
N ALA A 798 9.92 -19.27 9.22
CA ALA A 798 10.43 -17.92 9.50
C ALA A 798 11.65 -17.58 8.64
N ALA A 799 12.58 -18.51 8.43
CA ALA A 799 13.71 -18.27 7.53
C ALA A 799 13.26 -18.00 6.08
N TYR A 800 12.25 -18.73 5.60
CA TYR A 800 11.67 -18.51 4.28
C TYR A 800 10.91 -17.17 4.18
N LEU A 801 10.08 -16.84 5.17
CA LEU A 801 9.39 -15.54 5.25
C LEU A 801 10.37 -14.38 5.37
N ASN A 802 11.49 -14.58 6.07
CA ASN A 802 12.57 -13.60 6.19
C ASN A 802 13.21 -13.32 4.81
N ALA A 803 13.48 -14.38 4.04
CA ALA A 803 14.01 -14.24 2.68
C ALA A 803 13.04 -13.55 1.73
N LEU A 804 11.73 -13.85 1.82
CA LEU A 804 10.69 -13.15 1.06
C LEU A 804 10.59 -11.67 1.45
N GLY A 805 10.61 -11.38 2.76
CA GLY A 805 10.62 -10.02 3.29
C GLY A 805 11.84 -9.23 2.80
N TYR A 806 13.02 -9.84 2.87
CA TYR A 806 14.25 -9.25 2.37
C TYR A 806 14.16 -8.94 0.86
N GLY A 807 13.73 -9.89 0.04
CA GLY A 807 13.56 -9.68 -1.40
C GLY A 807 12.65 -8.48 -1.73
N ARG A 808 11.55 -8.32 -0.99
CA ARG A 808 10.65 -7.16 -1.13
C ARG A 808 11.31 -5.86 -0.68
N THR A 809 11.98 -5.83 0.46
CA THR A 809 12.69 -4.63 0.95
C THR A 809 13.86 -4.22 0.06
N TRP A 810 14.58 -5.17 -0.53
CA TRP A 810 15.61 -4.94 -1.54
C TRP A 810 15.03 -4.36 -2.84
N ALA A 811 13.91 -4.92 -3.32
CA ALA A 811 13.19 -4.41 -4.48
C ALA A 811 12.73 -2.96 -4.25
N GLY A 812 12.16 -2.65 -3.08
CA GLY A 812 11.80 -1.28 -2.70
C GLY A 812 13.00 -0.34 -2.62
N SER A 813 14.09 -0.78 -1.98
CA SER A 813 15.30 0.04 -1.85
C SER A 813 15.93 0.38 -3.19
N THR A 814 16.09 -0.62 -4.07
CA THR A 814 16.66 -0.40 -5.40
C THR A 814 15.68 0.34 -6.33
N GLY A 815 14.37 0.15 -6.15
CA GLY A 815 13.31 0.88 -6.84
C GLY A 815 13.41 2.38 -6.63
N ASN A 816 13.54 2.85 -5.39
CA ASN A 816 13.72 4.27 -5.07
C ASN A 816 14.93 4.89 -5.77
N SER A 817 16.09 4.21 -5.77
CA SER A 817 17.26 4.70 -6.50
C SER A 817 17.04 4.75 -8.01
N ARG A 818 16.39 3.74 -8.61
CA ARG A 818 16.06 3.76 -10.05
C ARG A 818 15.13 4.91 -10.38
N TYR A 819 14.17 5.21 -9.50
CA TYR A 819 13.28 6.36 -9.67
C TYR A 819 14.06 7.67 -9.70
N LEU A 820 14.99 7.88 -8.75
CA LEU A 820 15.87 9.06 -8.73
C LEU A 820 16.73 9.17 -10.00
N HIS A 821 17.30 8.06 -10.47
CA HIS A 821 18.08 8.04 -11.71
C HIS A 821 17.22 8.36 -12.93
N ARG A 822 15.97 7.86 -12.99
CA ARG A 822 15.04 8.16 -14.09
C ARG A 822 14.61 9.62 -14.09
N LEU A 823 14.35 10.22 -12.92
CA LEU A 823 14.07 11.65 -12.83
C LEU A 823 15.25 12.48 -13.38
N ALA A 824 16.48 12.13 -13.02
CA ALA A 824 17.69 12.77 -13.55
C ALA A 824 17.77 12.63 -15.08
N GLU A 825 17.68 11.40 -15.59
CA GLU A 825 17.91 11.09 -17.01
C GLU A 825 16.80 11.64 -17.91
N GLN A 826 15.53 11.48 -17.53
CA GLN A 826 14.40 11.82 -18.40
C GLN A 826 14.09 13.32 -18.39
N PHE A 827 14.36 14.03 -17.29
CA PHE A 827 14.09 15.47 -17.16
C PHE A 827 15.34 16.34 -17.06
N HIS A 828 16.54 15.77 -17.26
CA HIS A 828 17.83 16.48 -17.21
C HIS A 828 18.06 17.23 -15.89
N ILE A 829 17.67 16.60 -14.79
CA ILE A 829 17.74 17.20 -13.45
C ILE A 829 19.09 16.86 -12.82
N PRO A 830 19.81 17.84 -12.24
CA PRO A 830 21.01 17.55 -11.47
C PRO A 830 20.73 16.49 -10.40
N ARG A 831 21.57 15.47 -10.32
CA ARG A 831 21.33 14.32 -9.42
C ARG A 831 21.25 14.71 -7.94
N SER A 832 21.89 15.79 -7.53
CA SER A 832 21.76 16.36 -6.18
C SER A 832 20.37 16.90 -5.87
N GLU A 833 19.60 17.28 -6.89
CA GLU A 833 18.25 17.85 -6.76
C GLU A 833 17.14 16.79 -6.90
N THR A 834 17.44 15.58 -7.38
CA THR A 834 16.39 14.59 -7.65
C THR A 834 15.73 14.02 -6.40
N LEU A 835 16.47 13.88 -5.28
CA LEU A 835 15.89 13.38 -4.03
C LEU A 835 14.85 14.34 -3.45
N PRO A 836 15.17 15.63 -3.17
CA PRO A 836 14.17 16.56 -2.65
C PRO A 836 13.00 16.76 -3.63
N LEU A 837 13.25 16.68 -4.95
CA LEU A 837 12.19 16.72 -5.94
C LEU A 837 11.28 15.48 -5.88
N ALA A 838 11.86 14.28 -5.81
CA ALA A 838 11.12 13.03 -5.70
C ALA A 838 10.23 13.03 -4.45
N GLU A 839 10.75 13.47 -3.31
CA GLU A 839 9.99 13.56 -2.06
C GLU A 839 8.82 14.55 -2.18
N ASN A 840 9.04 15.68 -2.84
CA ASN A 840 8.00 16.66 -3.12
C ASN A 840 6.92 16.11 -4.07
N LEU A 841 7.31 15.41 -5.14
CA LEU A 841 6.39 14.75 -6.10
C LEU A 841 5.61 13.59 -5.47
N CYS A 842 6.18 12.88 -4.50
CA CYS A 842 5.48 11.83 -3.76
C CYS A 842 4.61 12.41 -2.63
N GLY A 843 4.96 13.60 -2.15
CA GLY A 843 4.46 14.14 -0.90
C GLY A 843 4.78 13.17 0.23
N ALA A 844 5.99 12.60 0.26
CA ALA A 844 6.46 11.58 1.19
C ALA A 844 7.99 11.55 1.21
N LYS A 845 8.60 11.14 2.33
CA LYS A 845 10.04 10.91 2.41
C LYS A 845 10.40 9.60 1.72
N LEU A 846 11.51 9.59 0.98
CA LEU A 846 12.04 8.39 0.37
C LEU A 846 12.96 7.69 1.36
N ILE A 847 12.46 6.66 2.02
CA ILE A 847 13.23 5.87 2.97
C ILE A 847 13.84 4.64 2.29
N CYS A 848 14.96 4.16 2.80
CA CYS A 848 15.49 2.86 2.41
C CYS A 848 14.83 1.78 3.27
N PRO A 849 14.03 0.86 2.70
CA PRO A 849 13.40 -0.21 3.48
C PRO A 849 14.39 -1.18 4.15
N LEU A 850 15.67 -1.12 3.77
CA LEU A 850 16.76 -1.87 4.40
C LEU A 850 17.41 -1.14 5.58
N GLY A 851 16.90 0.05 5.96
CA GLY A 851 17.44 0.85 7.06
C GLY A 851 18.67 1.71 6.72
N GLY A 852 19.02 1.84 5.44
CA GLY A 852 20.12 2.68 4.98
C GLY A 852 19.72 4.13 4.67
N GLU A 853 20.72 4.96 4.34
CA GLU A 853 20.52 6.32 3.85
C GLU A 853 20.87 6.39 2.36
N TYR A 854 20.05 7.09 1.56
CA TYR A 854 20.38 7.34 0.16
C TYR A 854 21.45 8.43 0.04
N LYS A 855 22.54 8.12 -0.67
CA LYS A 855 23.67 9.03 -0.90
C LYS A 855 24.11 8.97 -2.36
N LEU A 856 24.72 10.06 -2.84
CA LEU A 856 25.39 10.06 -4.14
C LEU A 856 26.77 9.45 -4.00
N ALA A 857 27.11 8.55 -4.90
CA ALA A 857 28.44 7.94 -5.03
C ALA A 857 28.93 8.08 -6.48
N GLU A 858 30.23 8.29 -6.67
CA GLU A 858 30.85 8.34 -7.99
C GLU A 858 31.30 6.93 -8.40
N ARG A 859 31.00 6.55 -9.65
CA ARG A 859 31.44 5.30 -10.27
C ARG A 859 32.77 5.49 -10.98
N ASP A 860 33.49 4.40 -11.25
CA ASP A 860 34.79 4.37 -11.94
C ASP A 860 34.82 5.08 -13.31
N ASP A 861 33.68 5.24 -13.97
CA ASP A 861 33.56 5.95 -15.25
C ASP A 861 33.16 7.43 -15.11
N GLY A 862 33.17 7.95 -13.88
CA GLY A 862 32.83 9.32 -13.51
C GLY A 862 31.33 9.60 -13.41
N LEU A 863 30.47 8.58 -13.55
CA LEU A 863 29.04 8.76 -13.37
C LEU A 863 28.67 8.78 -11.88
N THR A 864 28.02 9.84 -11.43
CA THR A 864 27.43 9.89 -10.10
C THR A 864 26.11 9.12 -10.07
N VAL A 865 25.91 8.24 -9.09
CA VAL A 865 24.69 7.45 -8.93
C VAL A 865 24.17 7.54 -7.49
N TRP A 866 22.85 7.53 -7.33
CA TRP A 866 22.25 7.28 -6.02
C TRP A 866 22.52 5.84 -5.59
N THR A 867 22.96 5.68 -4.34
CA THR A 867 23.21 4.40 -3.67
C THR A 867 22.64 4.43 -2.25
N SER A 868 22.57 3.29 -1.57
CA SER A 868 22.23 3.21 -0.15
C SER A 868 23.41 2.71 0.67
N THR A 869 23.60 3.27 1.87
CA THR A 869 24.57 2.75 2.85
C THR A 869 24.28 1.31 3.27
N ALA A 870 23.03 0.82 3.12
CA ALA A 870 22.68 -0.58 3.41
C ALA A 870 23.18 -1.56 2.34
N TRP A 871 23.60 -1.08 1.17
CA TRP A 871 24.06 -1.95 0.08
C TRP A 871 25.53 -2.34 0.20
N GLU A 872 26.26 -1.84 1.19
CA GLU A 872 27.68 -2.18 1.36
C GLU A 872 27.93 -3.67 1.62
N PHE A 873 26.96 -4.37 2.23
CA PHE A 873 26.99 -5.83 2.36
C PHE A 873 26.93 -6.57 1.00
N ALA A 874 26.32 -5.95 -0.03
CA ALA A 874 26.24 -6.49 -1.38
C ALA A 874 27.51 -6.25 -2.21
N LYS A 875 28.44 -5.39 -1.75
CA LYS A 875 29.76 -5.19 -2.38
C LYS A 875 30.69 -6.41 -2.22
N SER A 876 30.29 -7.42 -1.44
CA SER A 876 31.05 -8.67 -1.19
C SER A 876 31.10 -9.65 -2.38
N GLY A 877 30.66 -9.24 -3.58
CA GLY A 877 30.89 -10.00 -4.81
C GLY A 877 29.88 -11.12 -5.10
N GLN A 878 28.70 -11.10 -4.47
CA GLN A 878 27.65 -12.07 -4.75
C GLN A 878 26.73 -11.61 -5.89
N ASN A 879 26.51 -12.49 -6.87
CA ASN A 879 25.69 -12.24 -8.05
C ASN A 879 24.26 -11.80 -7.69
N SER A 880 23.83 -10.66 -8.22
CA SER A 880 22.51 -10.02 -8.06
C SER A 880 21.30 -10.79 -8.62
N ARG A 881 21.50 -12.03 -9.09
CA ARG A 881 20.39 -12.93 -9.47
C ARG A 881 19.79 -13.69 -8.29
N SER A 882 20.50 -13.75 -7.17
CA SER A 882 20.04 -14.37 -5.93
C SER A 882 20.52 -13.51 -4.77
N VAL A 883 19.74 -12.48 -4.42
CA VAL A 883 20.06 -11.67 -3.24
C VAL A 883 19.83 -12.57 -2.02
N GLN A 884 20.89 -13.23 -1.55
CA GLN A 884 20.85 -13.99 -0.31
C GLN A 884 20.57 -13.01 0.82
N THR A 885 19.72 -13.42 1.75
CA THR A 885 19.42 -12.63 2.96
C THR A 885 20.72 -12.45 3.76
N PRO A 886 21.18 -11.21 4.01
CA PRO A 886 22.38 -10.96 4.79
C PRO A 886 22.25 -11.49 6.22
N ASP A 887 23.38 -11.90 6.79
CA ASP A 887 23.46 -12.26 8.21
C ASP A 887 22.99 -11.08 9.07
N GLY A 888 21.98 -11.32 9.92
CA GLY A 888 21.42 -10.31 10.83
C GLY A 888 20.18 -9.57 10.32
N TYR A 889 19.78 -9.69 9.06
CA TYR A 889 18.48 -9.15 8.61
C TYR A 889 17.32 -9.98 9.16
N VAL A 890 16.32 -9.32 9.73
CA VAL A 890 15.06 -9.93 10.18
C VAL A 890 13.89 -9.09 9.65
N ALA A 891 12.99 -9.71 8.90
CA ALA A 891 11.80 -9.06 8.37
C ALA A 891 10.94 -8.52 9.52
N PRO A 892 10.39 -7.29 9.44
CA PRO A 892 9.83 -6.64 10.62
C PRO A 892 8.74 -7.41 11.38
N PRO A 893 7.78 -8.12 10.75
CA PRO A 893 6.81 -8.93 11.48
C PRO A 893 7.44 -10.02 12.34
N LEU A 894 8.56 -10.62 11.90
CA LEU A 894 9.25 -11.66 12.65
C LEU A 894 9.93 -11.12 13.92
N VAL A 895 10.18 -9.81 13.98
CA VAL A 895 10.76 -9.16 15.17
C VAL A 895 9.81 -9.22 16.35
N TRP A 896 8.51 -9.02 16.13
CA TRP A 896 7.53 -8.84 17.21
C TRP A 896 6.42 -9.88 17.24
N PHE A 897 6.09 -10.57 16.15
CA PHE A 897 4.99 -11.53 16.12
C PHE A 897 5.35 -12.81 16.87
N ARG A 898 4.52 -13.21 17.85
CA ARG A 898 4.71 -14.46 18.63
C ARG A 898 3.51 -15.40 18.61
N GLY A 899 2.41 -15.01 17.97
CA GLY A 899 1.27 -15.88 17.76
C GLY A 899 -0.04 -15.11 17.57
N LEU A 900 -1.00 -15.78 16.94
CA LEU A 900 -2.34 -15.28 16.68
C LEU A 900 -3.36 -16.41 16.88
N ASP A 901 -4.39 -16.16 17.69
CA ASP A 901 -5.62 -16.95 17.69
C ASP A 901 -6.76 -16.03 17.28
N ALA A 902 -7.50 -16.38 16.23
CA ALA A 902 -8.64 -15.61 15.76
C ALA A 902 -9.86 -16.49 15.51
N GLU A 903 -11.04 -15.97 15.79
CA GLU A 903 -12.33 -16.60 15.50
C GLU A 903 -13.31 -15.58 14.90
N ALA A 904 -14.18 -16.04 14.01
CA ALA A 904 -15.26 -15.25 13.45
C ALA A 904 -16.59 -16.01 13.50
N ALA A 905 -17.65 -15.29 13.85
CA ALA A 905 -19.01 -15.80 13.95
C ALA A 905 -19.99 -14.80 13.35
N LEU A 906 -20.80 -15.28 12.41
CA LEU A 906 -21.93 -14.57 11.86
C LEU A 906 -23.22 -15.15 12.45
N GLU A 907 -23.84 -14.37 13.32
CA GLU A 907 -25.11 -14.64 13.98
C GLU A 907 -26.22 -13.80 13.32
N PRO A 908 -27.50 -14.16 13.48
CA PRO A 908 -28.61 -13.31 13.02
C PRO A 908 -28.48 -11.89 13.59
N GLY A 909 -28.35 -10.90 12.71
CA GLY A 909 -28.23 -9.50 13.13
C GLY A 909 -26.87 -9.08 13.69
N LYS A 910 -25.84 -9.94 13.63
CA LYS A 910 -24.51 -9.62 14.19
C LYS A 910 -23.36 -10.37 13.54
N LEU A 911 -22.30 -9.65 13.15
CA LEU A 911 -21.00 -10.24 12.83
C LEU A 911 -20.04 -9.97 14.00
N THR A 912 -19.30 -10.98 14.44
CA THR A 912 -18.26 -10.85 15.48
C THR A 912 -16.95 -11.48 15.01
N VAL A 913 -15.85 -10.75 15.18
CA VAL A 913 -14.48 -11.22 14.99
C VAL A 913 -13.73 -11.00 16.29
N ARG A 914 -13.02 -12.02 16.77
CA ARG A 914 -12.13 -11.92 17.93
C ARG A 914 -10.76 -12.40 17.53
N ALA A 915 -9.72 -11.69 17.95
CA ALA A 915 -8.34 -12.06 17.76
C ALA A 915 -7.55 -11.83 19.05
N LYS A 916 -6.63 -12.73 19.36
CA LYS A 916 -5.62 -12.58 20.39
C LYS A 916 -4.27 -12.62 19.70
N LEU A 917 -3.57 -11.50 19.73
CA LEU A 917 -2.26 -11.34 19.14
C LEU A 917 -1.23 -11.31 20.28
N VAL A 918 -0.24 -12.18 20.23
CA VAL A 918 0.91 -12.15 21.13
C VAL A 918 2.03 -11.39 20.43
N VAL A 919 2.50 -10.33 21.08
CA VAL A 919 3.59 -9.50 20.57
C VAL A 919 4.75 -9.47 21.55
N GLU A 920 5.97 -9.49 21.03
CA GLU A 920 7.18 -9.20 21.78
C GLU A 920 7.56 -7.74 21.55
N ARG A 921 7.66 -6.98 22.65
CA ARG A 921 8.13 -5.60 22.63
C ARG A 921 9.58 -5.55 23.05
N LYS A 922 10.37 -4.70 22.37
CA LYS A 922 11.72 -4.37 22.85
C LYS A 922 11.61 -3.84 24.27
N ALA A 923 12.39 -4.43 25.19
CA ALA A 923 12.49 -3.90 26.55
C ALA A 923 12.91 -2.44 26.46
N LYS A 924 12.07 -1.51 26.94
CA LYS A 924 12.47 -0.11 27.05
C LYS A 924 13.64 -0.10 28.01
N GLY A 925 14.84 0.16 27.51
CA GLY A 925 16.00 0.42 28.37
C GLY A 925 15.54 1.42 29.42
N GLY A 926 15.57 1.02 30.70
CA GLY A 926 15.30 1.95 31.79
C GLY A 926 16.13 3.20 31.54
N LEU A 927 15.59 4.39 31.82
CA LEU A 927 16.28 5.67 31.67
C LEU A 927 17.65 5.64 32.37
N GLY A 928 18.65 5.14 31.67
CA GLY A 928 20.05 5.37 31.94
C GLY A 928 20.28 6.75 31.40
N LEU A 929 20.34 7.71 32.30
CA LEU A 929 20.99 8.99 32.05
C LEU A 929 22.25 8.68 31.22
N PRO A 930 22.44 9.28 30.03
CA PRO A 930 23.72 9.18 29.36
C PRO A 930 24.75 9.68 30.36
N SER A 931 25.68 8.81 30.74
CA SER A 931 26.84 9.18 31.53
C SER A 931 27.66 10.15 30.69
N ILE A 932 27.31 11.42 30.77
CA ILE A 932 28.25 12.52 30.56
C ILE A 932 29.25 12.34 31.70
N LEU A 933 30.34 11.61 31.42
CA LEU A 933 31.65 11.59 32.09
C LEU A 933 32.34 10.26 31.78
N GLY A 934 33.42 10.27 30.98
CA GLY A 934 34.32 9.11 30.87
C GLY A 934 35.22 9.03 29.64
N ASN A 935 36.09 10.03 29.45
CA ASN A 935 37.31 10.10 28.62
C ASN A 935 37.21 10.05 27.10
#